data_AF-A0A498HE40-F1
#
_entry.id   AF-A0A498HE40-F1
#
_cell.length_a   1.000
_cell.length_b   1.000
_cell.length_c   1.000
_cell.angle_alpha   90.00
_cell.angle_beta   90.00
_cell.angle_gamma   90.00
#
_symmetry.space_group_name_H-M   'P 1'
#
loop_
_entity.id
_entity.type
_entity.pdbx_description
1 polymer ?
#
loop_
_entity_poly.entity_id
_entity_poly.type
_entity_poly.pdbx_seq_one_letter_code
_entity_poly.pdbx_strand_id
1 'polypeptide(L)'
;MVHYIYSRYEVISTNNGGTSKTKATTTTLISSVSQLSEVKNGKKMAENPAAIRFGITGCADIARKVARAIKLAPNATLYAIASRSIDKARKFAADGGLSGAVKIYGSYDQLLDDPCVDAVYMPLPTSLHLHWAVLAARKKKHLLLEKPTALDVSELDQILEACESNGVQFMDGSMWLHHPRTAKLKDLISDPKLFGQIDIIRSTSTMPGTQDFLESNIRVNANLDALGALGDIGWYCIGAILWAKDYKLPTVVNALPDVLKNSAGVILSCSASIHWEPADKTVATIHFSFLSHSSMDLAMTGSNGSMHCNDYIIPCQENSASFDFTSGATFVELHIGWNAKPGEVTVISELPQEALMVQEFARNAEDIRKFGKRPDSKWPEISRKTQLVLDAVKKSIDLGCKPVKFKPLPSTLKWLAKSGKLDEALRLIESSPSKLTATQSDIEAYSLLLHTCISRRSLEHGQRLYLQLLLSDDRGENGILLRNPTLKSKLITLYSVCGRVDDARSVFYDGVEDGQMPESVWVAMAIGYLRNGFLVEALIVYCDMLSRLVLPGNFAFSMALKACAELSELRVGRAVHAQIVKSSEEPDQVVSNALLRLYAENGCFVDVFKVFDTMPERNVVSWNSLIASFAQRDQVFQSLDCFRRMQGQGMGFSWVTLTTILPVCARMTALHFGKEIHAQIVKSTKRPDVPVLNSLVDMYAKSGAIDYCKRVFDGMQSKDLTSWNTVLAGYASNGFMEEGMKLFAQMVESGIRPDGVTFIALLSGCSHAGLTDEGQSLFSKMKEGYGVSPTFEHYACLVDMLGRAGRIKEALDIVENMPMKPTGSIWGSLLNSCRLQGNVSLAERAAMELFELERHNPGNYVMLSNIYANAGMWEGVNRVRELMKDRGIKKEAGCSWIQIKNKIHTFVAGGSFEFRNSTEFKKVWSELMDAMEEVGYNTDTSVVLHDVNEQTKAMWVCGHSERIALTFALVHTAARMPIRITKNLRICADCHSWVKIVSMVTGREIVLRDTNRFHHFKGGACSCKDYCQT
;
A
#
# COMPACT_ATOMS: atom_id res chain seq x y z
N MET A 1 12.80 -14.16 36.37
CA MET A 1 12.58 -13.96 34.92
C MET A 1 13.91 -13.68 34.24
N VAL A 2 14.61 -12.59 34.60
CA VAL A 2 15.97 -12.24 34.10
C VAL A 2 16.92 -13.44 34.13
N HIS A 3 17.20 -14.00 35.32
CA HIS A 3 18.08 -15.17 35.45
C HIS A 3 17.71 -16.37 34.56
N TYR A 4 16.42 -16.60 34.30
CA TYR A 4 15.95 -17.73 33.50
C TYR A 4 16.21 -17.53 32.00
N ILE A 5 16.00 -16.32 31.49
CA ILE A 5 16.25 -15.99 30.08
C ILE A 5 17.76 -16.05 29.81
N TYR A 6 18.56 -15.43 30.68
CA TYR A 6 20.02 -15.47 30.56
C TYR A 6 20.59 -16.89 30.69
N SER A 7 20.03 -17.75 31.56
CA SER A 7 20.50 -19.13 31.70
C SER A 7 20.08 -20.06 30.57
N ARG A 8 18.94 -19.80 29.91
CA ARG A 8 18.36 -20.71 28.91
C ARG A 8 18.91 -20.47 27.50
N TYR A 9 19.35 -19.25 27.20
CA TYR A 9 19.76 -18.86 25.84
C TYR A 9 21.27 -18.58 25.70
N GLU A 10 22.09 -18.97 26.69
CA GLU A 10 23.56 -18.80 26.70
C GLU A 10 24.01 -17.53 25.97
N VAL A 11 23.77 -16.37 26.58
CA VAL A 11 24.31 -15.12 26.03
C VAL A 11 25.80 -15.11 26.32
N ILE A 12 26.59 -15.62 25.38
CA ILE A 12 28.04 -15.50 25.36
C ILE A 12 28.37 -14.00 25.35
N SER A 13 28.85 -13.50 26.48
CA SER A 13 29.62 -12.27 26.50
C SER A 13 30.97 -12.55 25.84
N THR A 14 31.14 -12.20 24.57
CA THR A 14 32.47 -12.12 23.97
C THR A 14 32.71 -10.75 23.37
N ASN A 15 33.34 -9.91 24.17
CA ASN A 15 34.41 -9.04 23.69
C ASN A 15 35.50 -9.94 23.09
N ASN A 16 35.75 -9.84 21.79
CA ASN A 16 37.06 -9.53 21.21
C ASN A 16 37.05 -9.63 19.69
N GLY A 17 37.81 -8.72 19.08
CA GLY A 17 37.89 -8.52 17.64
C GLY A 17 38.39 -9.73 16.86
N GLY A 18 37.98 -9.76 15.60
CA GLY A 18 38.42 -10.75 14.62
C GLY A 18 37.88 -10.38 13.25
N THR A 19 38.72 -9.70 12.48
CA THR A 19 38.53 -9.41 11.05
C THR A 19 38.19 -10.69 10.27
N SER A 20 37.10 -10.66 9.49
CA SER A 20 36.84 -11.65 8.44
C SER A 20 36.44 -10.93 7.16
N LYS A 21 37.38 -10.93 6.21
CA LYS A 21 37.17 -10.58 4.81
C LYS A 21 36.38 -11.71 4.15
N THR A 22 35.30 -11.39 3.43
CA THR A 22 34.82 -12.26 2.34
C THR A 22 34.17 -11.45 1.21
N LYS A 23 34.97 -11.31 0.14
CA LYS A 23 34.66 -11.16 -1.29
C LYS A 23 33.22 -10.84 -1.69
N ALA A 24 33.00 -9.60 -2.13
CA ALA A 24 31.93 -9.24 -3.05
C ALA A 24 32.41 -9.51 -4.49
N THR A 25 31.69 -10.37 -5.21
CA THR A 25 31.83 -10.59 -6.65
C THR A 25 30.92 -9.60 -7.36
N THR A 26 31.52 -8.58 -7.97
CA THR A 26 30.85 -7.63 -8.86
C THR A 26 30.88 -8.20 -10.28
N THR A 27 29.73 -8.40 -10.89
CA THR A 27 29.61 -8.61 -12.35
C THR A 27 28.67 -7.55 -12.91
N THR A 28 29.28 -6.64 -13.67
CA THR A 28 28.69 -5.64 -14.55
C THR A 28 27.94 -6.31 -15.72
N LEU A 29 26.96 -5.63 -16.33
CA LEU A 29 26.93 -5.28 -17.77
C LEU A 29 25.54 -4.73 -18.22
N ILE A 30 25.57 -3.49 -18.74
CA ILE A 30 25.02 -3.02 -20.04
C ILE A 30 23.51 -2.60 -20.17
N SER A 31 23.33 -1.27 -20.10
CA SER A 31 22.86 -0.29 -21.12
C SER A 31 21.55 -0.40 -21.93
N SER A 32 20.92 0.79 -22.02
CA SER A 32 20.34 1.50 -23.18
C SER A 32 19.04 1.01 -23.82
N VAL A 33 18.04 1.91 -23.92
CA VAL A 33 17.43 2.35 -25.21
C VAL A 33 16.90 3.79 -25.08
N SER A 34 17.13 4.58 -26.11
CA SER A 34 16.66 5.95 -26.32
C SER A 34 15.76 6.04 -27.58
N GLN A 35 14.81 7.00 -27.53
CA GLN A 35 14.23 7.79 -28.63
C GLN A 35 13.04 7.33 -29.51
N LEU A 36 11.99 8.19 -29.44
CA LEU A 36 11.25 8.93 -30.49
C LEU A 36 10.32 8.21 -31.50
N SER A 37 9.09 8.73 -31.65
CA SER A 37 8.68 9.51 -32.85
C SER A 37 7.25 10.07 -32.78
N GLU A 38 7.06 11.15 -33.54
CA GLU A 38 5.90 12.04 -33.70
C GLU A 38 4.74 11.44 -34.51
N VAL A 39 3.53 12.00 -34.36
CA VAL A 39 2.53 12.09 -35.45
C VAL A 39 1.88 13.47 -35.44
N LYS A 40 1.86 14.12 -36.62
CA LYS A 40 1.15 15.37 -36.92
C LYS A 40 -0.06 15.14 -37.84
N ASN A 41 -1.01 16.07 -37.70
CA ASN A 41 -1.99 16.61 -38.68
C ASN A 41 -3.42 16.03 -38.77
N GLY A 42 -4.40 16.96 -38.73
CA GLY A 42 -5.68 16.84 -39.45
C GLY A 42 -6.91 17.49 -38.76
N LYS A 43 -7.26 18.73 -39.13
CA LYS A 43 -8.38 19.55 -38.63
C LYS A 43 -9.79 18.94 -38.78
N LYS A 44 -10.66 19.20 -37.80
CA LYS A 44 -12.03 19.75 -38.00
C LYS A 44 -12.56 20.35 -36.69
N MET A 45 -13.22 21.51 -36.78
CA MET A 45 -13.79 22.27 -35.66
C MET A 45 -14.84 21.44 -34.90
N ALA A 46 -14.55 21.12 -33.64
CA ALA A 46 -15.49 20.68 -32.63
C ALA A 46 -14.89 21.05 -31.26
N GLU A 47 -15.73 21.46 -30.30
CA GLU A 47 -15.37 21.94 -28.97
C GLU A 47 -14.23 21.12 -28.33
N ASN A 48 -13.12 21.79 -27.96
CA ASN A 48 -11.89 21.13 -27.50
C ASN A 48 -12.07 20.55 -26.08
N PRO A 49 -12.17 19.21 -25.90
CA PRO A 49 -12.37 18.59 -24.59
C PRO A 49 -11.14 18.71 -23.67
N ALA A 50 -10.02 19.23 -24.18
CA ALA A 50 -8.75 19.34 -23.49
C ALA A 50 -8.52 20.66 -22.73
N ALA A 51 -9.33 21.70 -22.93
CA ALA A 51 -9.10 22.99 -22.27
C ALA A 51 -9.40 22.95 -20.76
N ILE A 52 -8.71 23.78 -19.96
CA ILE A 52 -8.99 24.00 -18.54
C ILE A 52 -10.11 25.04 -18.40
N ARG A 53 -11.19 24.68 -17.70
CA ARG A 53 -12.37 25.53 -17.49
C ARG A 53 -12.17 26.40 -16.26
N PHE A 54 -12.07 27.71 -16.47
CA PHE A 54 -11.87 28.70 -15.42
C PHE A 54 -13.17 29.26 -14.87
N GLY A 55 -13.22 29.42 -13.55
CA GLY A 55 -14.14 30.29 -12.85
C GLY A 55 -13.44 31.57 -12.36
N ILE A 56 -14.14 32.69 -12.30
CA ILE A 56 -13.64 33.93 -11.68
C ILE A 56 -14.48 34.28 -10.44
N THR A 57 -13.83 34.47 -9.28
CA THR A 57 -14.50 34.84 -8.02
C THR A 57 -14.32 36.34 -7.72
N GLY A 58 -15.26 37.15 -8.20
CA GLY A 58 -15.25 38.61 -8.01
C GLY A 58 -15.18 39.37 -9.33
N CYS A 59 -15.68 40.61 -9.33
CA CYS A 59 -15.78 41.45 -10.52
C CYS A 59 -14.91 42.72 -10.40
N ALA A 60 -13.74 42.60 -9.79
CA ALA A 60 -12.78 43.71 -9.71
C ALA A 60 -12.25 44.07 -11.11
N ASP A 61 -11.73 45.29 -11.29
CA ASP A 61 -11.26 45.74 -12.61
C ASP A 61 -10.16 44.85 -13.18
N ILE A 62 -9.25 44.34 -12.33
CA ILE A 62 -8.20 43.38 -12.72
C ILE A 62 -8.78 42.08 -13.30
N ALA A 63 -9.97 41.68 -12.86
CA ALA A 63 -10.66 40.50 -13.38
C ALA A 63 -10.99 40.64 -14.87
N ARG A 64 -11.20 41.85 -15.38
CA ARG A 64 -11.41 42.08 -16.83
C ARG A 64 -10.17 41.73 -17.62
N LYS A 65 -8.98 42.10 -17.13
CA LYS A 65 -7.70 41.78 -17.77
C LYS A 65 -7.49 40.27 -17.82
N VAL A 66 -7.72 39.56 -16.71
CA VAL A 66 -7.56 38.10 -16.65
C VAL A 66 -8.65 37.35 -17.41
N ALA A 67 -9.90 37.83 -17.43
CA ALA A 67 -10.96 37.26 -18.26
C ALA A 67 -10.58 37.30 -19.76
N ARG A 68 -10.03 38.43 -20.23
CA ARG A 68 -9.47 38.54 -21.59
C ARG A 68 -8.31 37.56 -21.79
N ALA A 69 -7.40 37.47 -20.82
CA ALA A 69 -6.25 36.56 -20.89
C ALA A 69 -6.68 35.09 -21.06
N ILE A 70 -7.67 34.64 -20.28
CA ILE A 70 -8.25 33.29 -20.36
C ILE A 70 -8.85 33.02 -21.75
N LYS A 71 -9.45 34.03 -22.38
CA LYS A 71 -10.00 33.91 -23.74
C LYS A 71 -8.91 33.81 -24.82
N LEU A 72 -7.77 34.46 -24.61
CA LEU A 72 -6.64 34.45 -25.55
C LEU A 72 -5.79 33.18 -25.44
N ALA A 73 -5.74 32.56 -24.26
CA ALA A 73 -4.94 31.36 -24.03
C ALA A 73 -5.57 30.13 -24.73
N PRO A 74 -4.81 29.38 -25.56
CA PRO A 74 -5.37 28.31 -26.40
C PRO A 74 -5.83 27.06 -25.62
N ASN A 75 -5.35 26.89 -24.39
CA ASN A 75 -5.62 25.75 -23.51
C ASN A 75 -6.51 26.11 -22.31
N ALA A 76 -7.15 27.29 -22.32
CA ALA A 76 -8.05 27.73 -21.26
C ALA A 76 -9.40 28.17 -21.82
N THR A 77 -10.44 28.13 -20.99
CA THR A 77 -11.77 28.63 -21.35
C THR A 77 -12.42 29.25 -20.13
N LEU A 78 -12.96 30.46 -20.27
CA LEU A 78 -13.74 31.09 -19.21
C LEU A 78 -15.13 30.46 -19.20
N TYR A 79 -15.47 29.79 -18.09
CA TYR A 79 -16.68 28.99 -17.98
C TYR A 79 -17.69 29.58 -16.99
N ALA A 80 -17.21 30.17 -15.88
CA ALA A 80 -18.08 30.70 -14.83
C ALA A 80 -17.59 32.02 -14.23
N ILE A 81 -18.52 32.86 -13.78
CA ILE A 81 -18.25 34.11 -13.06
C ILE A 81 -19.14 34.17 -11.83
N ALA A 82 -18.56 34.47 -10.67
CA ALA A 82 -19.26 34.64 -9.41
C ALA A 82 -19.04 36.02 -8.82
N SER A 83 -20.07 36.55 -8.17
CA SER A 83 -20.00 37.74 -7.34
C SER A 83 -21.00 37.61 -6.21
N ARG A 84 -20.72 38.28 -5.07
CA ARG A 84 -21.70 38.41 -3.96
C ARG A 84 -23.00 39.13 -4.37
N SER A 85 -23.00 39.78 -5.54
CA SER A 85 -24.19 40.36 -6.17
C SER A 85 -24.32 39.79 -7.58
N ILE A 86 -25.41 39.09 -7.83
CA ILE A 86 -25.68 38.48 -9.13
C ILE A 86 -25.76 39.53 -10.25
N ASP A 87 -26.27 40.72 -9.95
CA ASP A 87 -26.35 41.83 -10.91
C ASP A 87 -24.97 42.37 -11.28
N LYS A 88 -24.03 42.43 -10.32
CA LYS A 88 -22.63 42.77 -10.62
C LYS A 88 -21.97 41.74 -11.53
N ALA A 89 -22.22 40.45 -11.31
CA ALA A 89 -21.68 39.39 -12.17
C ALA A 89 -22.30 39.44 -13.59
N ARG A 90 -23.61 39.68 -13.70
CA ARG A 90 -24.29 39.90 -14.99
C ARG A 90 -23.75 41.10 -15.74
N LYS A 91 -23.60 42.23 -15.06
CA LYS A 91 -23.02 43.44 -15.65
C LYS A 91 -21.59 43.21 -16.12
N PHE A 92 -20.76 42.58 -15.29
CA PHE A 92 -19.39 42.23 -15.67
C PHE A 92 -19.33 41.33 -16.92
N ALA A 93 -20.20 40.31 -17.00
CA ALA A 93 -20.30 39.45 -18.17
C ALA A 93 -20.78 40.22 -19.42
N ALA A 94 -21.76 41.12 -19.26
CA ALA A 94 -22.27 41.94 -20.35
C ALA A 94 -21.22 42.91 -20.90
N ASP A 95 -20.54 43.65 -20.02
CA ASP A 95 -19.48 44.60 -20.37
C ASP A 95 -18.30 43.90 -21.07
N GLY A 96 -18.04 42.63 -20.75
CA GLY A 96 -17.00 41.80 -21.38
C GLY A 96 -17.43 41.08 -22.66
N GLY A 97 -18.68 41.23 -23.12
CA GLY A 97 -19.20 40.51 -24.28
C GLY A 97 -19.35 38.99 -24.07
N LEU A 98 -19.63 38.57 -22.83
CA LEU A 98 -19.74 37.17 -22.39
C LEU A 98 -21.19 36.74 -22.09
N SER A 99 -22.17 37.59 -22.37
CA SER A 99 -23.60 37.30 -22.15
C SER A 99 -24.03 36.01 -22.85
N GLY A 100 -24.46 35.01 -22.07
CA GLY A 100 -24.90 33.70 -22.57
C GLY A 100 -23.79 32.68 -22.82
N ALA A 101 -22.52 33.08 -22.76
CA ALA A 101 -21.36 32.20 -22.97
C ALA A 101 -20.77 31.65 -21.66
N VAL A 102 -21.08 32.25 -20.51
CA VAL A 102 -20.56 31.88 -19.18
C VAL A 102 -21.67 31.69 -18.17
N LYS A 103 -21.50 30.75 -17.22
CA LYS A 103 -22.40 30.58 -16.08
C LYS A 103 -22.21 31.71 -15.07
N ILE A 104 -23.32 32.17 -14.49
CA ILE A 104 -23.32 33.27 -13.52
C ILE A 104 -23.79 32.76 -12.17
N TYR A 105 -23.00 33.00 -11.13
CA TYR A 105 -23.27 32.59 -9.76
C TYR A 105 -23.42 33.80 -8.83
N GLY A 106 -24.36 33.70 -7.88
CA GLY A 106 -24.65 34.73 -6.88
C GLY A 106 -23.80 34.63 -5.60
N SER A 107 -22.99 33.58 -5.47
CA SER A 107 -21.99 33.42 -4.41
C SER A 107 -20.74 32.73 -4.94
N TYR A 108 -19.63 32.88 -4.21
CA TYR A 108 -18.38 32.18 -4.55
C TYR A 108 -18.50 30.67 -4.30
N ASP A 109 -19.18 30.24 -3.24
CA ASP A 109 -19.45 28.82 -2.95
C ASP A 109 -20.12 28.10 -4.11
N GLN A 110 -21.15 28.71 -4.71
CA GLN A 110 -21.87 28.12 -5.84
C GLN A 110 -20.95 27.83 -7.04
N LEU A 111 -19.97 28.70 -7.29
CA LEU A 111 -18.97 28.49 -8.34
C LEU A 111 -17.96 27.40 -7.94
N LEU A 112 -17.53 27.39 -6.68
CA LEU A 112 -16.60 26.37 -6.17
C LEU A 112 -17.24 24.97 -6.11
N ASP A 113 -18.56 24.89 -5.95
CA ASP A 113 -19.31 23.64 -5.96
C ASP A 113 -19.61 23.09 -7.36
N ASP A 114 -19.46 23.90 -8.43
CA ASP A 114 -19.67 23.42 -9.79
C ASP A 114 -18.55 22.43 -10.19
N PRO A 115 -18.86 21.13 -10.43
CA PRO A 115 -17.85 20.14 -10.79
C PRO A 115 -17.21 20.40 -12.16
N CYS A 116 -17.80 21.27 -12.99
CA CYS A 116 -17.26 21.64 -14.29
C CYS A 116 -16.22 22.77 -14.22
N VAL A 117 -16.02 23.41 -13.07
CA VAL A 117 -14.93 24.38 -12.88
C VAL A 117 -13.66 23.60 -12.52
N ASP A 118 -12.63 23.67 -13.36
CA ASP A 118 -11.34 23.01 -13.12
C ASP A 118 -10.38 23.91 -12.31
N ALA A 119 -10.40 25.21 -12.61
CA ALA A 119 -9.52 26.22 -12.02
C ALA A 119 -10.28 27.49 -11.64
N VAL A 120 -9.77 28.25 -10.67
CA VAL A 120 -10.33 29.54 -10.28
C VAL A 120 -9.28 30.64 -10.25
N TYR A 121 -9.64 31.80 -10.81
CA TYR A 121 -8.94 33.05 -10.61
C TYR A 121 -9.65 33.88 -9.53
N MET A 122 -8.89 34.35 -8.53
CA MET A 122 -9.41 34.97 -7.32
C MET A 122 -8.94 36.42 -7.14
N PRO A 123 -9.65 37.41 -7.75
CA PRO A 123 -9.40 38.84 -7.58
C PRO A 123 -10.14 39.40 -6.36
N LEU A 124 -9.90 38.82 -5.18
CA LEU A 124 -10.50 39.26 -3.92
C LEU A 124 -9.54 40.16 -3.15
N PRO A 125 -10.01 40.90 -2.14
CA PRO A 125 -9.12 41.52 -1.16
C PRO A 125 -8.28 40.46 -0.43
N THR A 126 -7.02 40.80 -0.11
CA THR A 126 -6.06 39.87 0.50
C THR A 126 -6.55 39.27 1.82
N SER A 127 -7.28 40.06 2.64
CA SER A 127 -7.93 39.58 3.87
C SER A 127 -8.89 38.40 3.68
N LEU A 128 -9.38 38.17 2.45
CA LEU A 128 -10.30 37.09 2.11
C LEU A 128 -9.58 35.90 1.45
N HIS A 129 -8.32 36.04 1.05
CA HIS A 129 -7.60 35.01 0.32
C HIS A 129 -7.49 33.70 1.11
N LEU A 130 -7.06 33.74 2.37
CA LEU A 130 -6.90 32.52 3.17
C LEU A 130 -8.15 31.64 3.17
N HIS A 131 -9.30 32.22 3.50
CA HIS A 131 -10.56 31.47 3.58
C HIS A 131 -10.95 30.87 2.23
N TRP A 132 -11.03 31.70 1.17
CA TRP A 132 -11.54 31.25 -0.13
C TRP A 132 -10.55 30.37 -0.89
N ALA A 133 -9.24 30.63 -0.79
CA ALA A 133 -8.20 29.83 -1.42
C ALA A 133 -8.16 28.41 -0.82
N VAL A 134 -8.19 28.29 0.51
CA VAL A 134 -8.25 26.99 1.19
C VAL A 134 -9.54 26.24 0.84
N LEU A 135 -10.67 26.94 0.77
CA LEU A 135 -11.94 26.33 0.38
C LEU A 135 -11.90 25.84 -1.07
N ALA A 136 -11.38 26.63 -2.00
CA ALA A 136 -11.21 26.25 -3.40
C ALA A 136 -10.32 25.01 -3.55
N ALA A 137 -9.19 24.96 -2.83
CA ALA A 137 -8.29 23.81 -2.85
C ALA A 137 -8.96 22.53 -2.30
N ARG A 138 -9.71 22.63 -1.20
CA ARG A 138 -10.51 21.52 -0.64
C ARG A 138 -11.57 21.02 -1.61
N LYS A 139 -12.16 21.92 -2.40
CA LYS A 139 -13.11 21.63 -3.49
C LYS A 139 -12.42 21.20 -4.80
N LYS A 140 -11.12 20.87 -4.73
CA LYS A 140 -10.28 20.38 -5.84
C LYS A 140 -10.19 21.35 -7.02
N LYS A 141 -10.19 22.66 -6.77
CA LYS A 141 -9.99 23.69 -7.79
C LYS A 141 -8.52 24.10 -7.84
N HIS A 142 -7.93 24.14 -9.03
CA HIS A 142 -6.62 24.76 -9.23
C HIS A 142 -6.70 26.26 -8.98
N LEU A 143 -5.69 26.86 -8.35
CA LEU A 143 -5.75 28.22 -7.85
C LEU A 143 -4.75 29.16 -8.56
N LEU A 144 -5.30 30.12 -9.31
CA LEU A 144 -4.59 31.31 -9.77
C LEU A 144 -4.97 32.48 -8.87
N LEU A 145 -4.10 32.85 -7.94
CA LEU A 145 -4.41 33.81 -6.87
C LEU A 145 -3.89 35.20 -7.19
N GLU A 146 -4.70 36.24 -6.99
CA GLU A 146 -4.23 37.62 -7.15
C GLU A 146 -3.20 37.97 -6.07
N LYS A 147 -2.27 38.88 -6.41
CA LYS A 147 -1.25 39.37 -5.48
C LYS A 147 -1.76 40.61 -4.70
N PRO A 148 -1.29 40.84 -3.46
CA PRO A 148 -0.45 39.94 -2.67
C PRO A 148 -1.25 38.69 -2.27
N THR A 149 -0.58 37.55 -2.25
CA THR A 149 -1.25 36.24 -2.09
C THR A 149 -1.83 36.05 -0.70
N ALA A 150 -1.19 36.61 0.34
CA ALA A 150 -1.64 36.54 1.72
C ALA A 150 -1.17 37.77 2.53
N LEU A 151 -1.64 37.93 3.78
CA LEU A 151 -1.20 39.02 4.65
C LEU A 151 0.18 38.80 5.25
N ASP A 152 0.57 37.54 5.44
CA ASP A 152 1.88 37.10 5.92
C ASP A 152 2.22 35.67 5.42
N VAL A 153 3.46 35.24 5.67
CA VAL A 153 3.93 33.90 5.29
C VAL A 153 3.17 32.75 5.95
N SER A 154 2.59 32.97 7.14
CA SER A 154 1.83 31.93 7.87
C SER A 154 0.50 31.64 7.17
N GLU A 155 -0.20 32.68 6.74
CA GLU A 155 -1.41 32.52 5.93
C GLU A 155 -1.09 31.90 4.55
N LEU A 156 0.00 32.34 3.91
CA LEU A 156 0.43 31.76 2.64
C LEU A 156 0.77 30.27 2.77
N ASP A 157 1.51 29.87 3.81
CA ASP A 157 1.86 28.47 4.07
C ASP A 157 0.60 27.60 4.24
N GLN A 158 -0.46 28.12 4.87
CA GLN A 158 -1.75 27.40 4.97
C GLN A 158 -2.44 27.23 3.61
N ILE A 159 -2.39 28.24 2.74
CA ILE A 159 -2.93 28.16 1.37
C ILE A 159 -2.14 27.11 0.57
N LEU A 160 -0.81 27.17 0.62
CA LEU A 160 0.07 26.24 -0.10
C LEU A 160 -0.11 24.79 0.40
N GLU A 161 -0.19 24.58 1.72
CA GLU A 161 -0.44 23.27 2.33
C GLU A 161 -1.80 22.70 1.91
N ALA A 162 -2.84 23.55 1.83
CA ALA A 162 -4.16 23.15 1.35
C ALA A 162 -4.12 22.73 -0.13
N CYS A 163 -3.38 23.45 -0.97
CA CYS A 163 -3.20 23.11 -2.39
C CYS A 163 -2.44 21.79 -2.57
N GLU A 164 -1.29 21.63 -1.91
CA GLU A 164 -0.44 20.44 -1.98
C GLU A 164 -1.20 19.19 -1.47
N SER A 165 -1.83 19.28 -0.29
CA SER A 165 -2.59 18.17 0.30
C SER A 165 -3.79 17.74 -0.54
N ASN A 166 -4.34 18.66 -1.33
CA ASN A 166 -5.44 18.37 -2.23
C ASN A 166 -5.01 18.01 -3.65
N GLY A 167 -3.71 18.06 -3.96
CA GLY A 167 -3.17 17.74 -5.27
C GLY A 167 -3.56 18.75 -6.35
N VAL A 168 -3.71 20.04 -5.99
CA VAL A 168 -4.08 21.10 -6.94
C VAL A 168 -2.93 22.09 -7.15
N GLN A 169 -2.74 22.53 -8.40
CA GLN A 169 -1.80 23.60 -8.75
C GLN A 169 -2.12 24.94 -8.10
N PHE A 170 -1.07 25.65 -7.67
CA PHE A 170 -1.07 27.04 -7.22
C PHE A 170 -0.18 27.90 -8.12
N MET A 171 -0.58 29.14 -8.39
CA MET A 171 0.25 30.20 -9.00
C MET A 171 -0.26 31.57 -8.57
N ASP A 172 0.66 32.51 -8.33
CA ASP A 172 0.31 33.91 -8.06
C ASP A 172 0.21 34.75 -9.34
N GLY A 173 -0.49 35.89 -9.26
CA GLY A 173 -0.76 36.80 -10.39
C GLY A 173 0.43 37.62 -10.91
N SER A 174 1.68 37.16 -10.80
CA SER A 174 2.88 37.88 -11.26
C SER A 174 3.12 37.75 -12.78
N MET A 175 2.20 38.33 -13.57
CA MET A 175 2.14 38.20 -15.04
C MET A 175 3.45 38.53 -15.79
N TRP A 176 4.26 39.46 -15.30
CA TRP A 176 5.47 39.95 -15.98
C TRP A 176 6.57 38.89 -16.15
N LEU A 177 6.58 37.86 -15.29
CA LEU A 177 7.57 36.78 -15.35
C LEU A 177 7.41 35.87 -16.57
N HIS A 178 6.26 35.93 -17.25
CA HIS A 178 5.93 35.02 -18.36
C HIS A 178 6.27 35.59 -19.74
N HIS A 179 6.58 36.89 -19.85
CA HIS A 179 6.93 37.47 -21.14
C HIS A 179 8.33 37.01 -21.58
N PRO A 180 8.55 36.69 -22.88
CA PRO A 180 9.87 36.28 -23.38
C PRO A 180 10.98 37.33 -23.16
N ARG A 181 10.63 38.62 -23.04
CA ARG A 181 11.56 39.69 -22.62
C ARG A 181 12.25 39.34 -21.31
N THR A 182 11.51 38.84 -20.32
CA THR A 182 12.03 38.49 -19.00
C THR A 182 13.02 37.33 -19.07
N ALA A 183 12.76 36.32 -19.91
CA ALA A 183 13.73 35.26 -20.16
C ALA A 183 14.99 35.79 -20.86
N LYS A 184 14.84 36.64 -21.88
CA LYS A 184 15.96 37.24 -22.61
C LYS A 184 16.83 38.14 -21.71
N LEU A 185 16.20 38.94 -20.85
CA LEU A 185 16.87 39.72 -19.81
C LEU A 185 17.70 38.80 -18.92
N LYS A 186 17.12 37.68 -18.48
CA LYS A 186 17.81 36.72 -17.62
C LYS A 186 19.05 36.13 -18.28
N ASP A 187 18.94 35.71 -19.54
CA ASP A 187 20.06 35.16 -20.30
C ASP A 187 21.26 36.13 -20.36
N LEU A 188 20.99 37.43 -20.53
CA LEU A 188 22.03 38.45 -20.63
C LEU A 188 22.70 38.76 -19.28
N ILE A 189 21.93 38.90 -18.20
CA ILE A 189 22.50 39.18 -16.87
C ILE A 189 23.21 37.98 -16.25
N SER A 190 22.89 36.77 -16.72
CA SER A 190 23.53 35.53 -16.27
C SER A 190 24.83 35.21 -17.00
N ASP A 191 25.17 35.92 -18.09
CA ASP A 191 26.44 35.74 -18.80
C ASP A 191 27.58 36.51 -18.09
N PRO A 192 28.58 35.81 -17.50
CA PRO A 192 29.68 36.45 -16.77
C PRO A 192 30.56 37.34 -17.65
N LYS A 193 30.60 37.11 -18.97
CA LYS A 193 31.39 37.91 -19.92
C LYS A 193 30.68 39.21 -20.28
N LEU A 194 29.36 39.19 -20.36
CA LEU A 194 28.57 40.34 -20.79
C LEU A 194 28.20 41.28 -19.64
N PHE A 195 27.79 40.73 -18.49
CA PHE A 195 27.27 41.52 -17.36
C PHE A 195 28.19 41.47 -16.13
N GLY A 196 28.90 40.36 -15.93
CA GLY A 196 29.76 40.15 -14.77
C GLY A 196 28.98 39.93 -13.47
N GLN A 197 29.57 40.29 -12.33
CA GLN A 197 28.90 40.20 -11.03
C GLN A 197 27.91 41.35 -10.87
N ILE A 198 26.69 41.08 -10.40
CA ILE A 198 25.68 42.12 -10.14
C ILE A 198 26.06 42.87 -8.86
N ASP A 199 26.30 44.18 -8.97
CA ASP A 199 26.68 45.03 -7.84
C ASP A 199 25.48 45.80 -7.28
N ILE A 200 24.63 46.34 -8.15
CA ILE A 200 23.50 47.19 -7.77
C ILE A 200 22.23 46.74 -8.49
N ILE A 201 21.13 46.63 -7.75
CA ILE A 201 19.79 46.42 -8.30
C ILE A 201 18.88 47.53 -7.77
N ARG A 202 18.16 48.21 -8.65
CA ARG A 202 17.15 49.20 -8.28
C ARG A 202 15.85 48.83 -8.94
N SER A 203 14.81 48.63 -8.13
CA SER A 203 13.46 48.40 -8.63
C SER A 203 12.51 49.44 -8.08
N THR A 204 11.86 50.17 -8.98
CA THR A 204 10.93 51.23 -8.64
C THR A 204 9.57 50.87 -9.23
N SER A 205 8.53 50.88 -8.41
CA SER A 205 7.14 50.73 -8.88
C SER A 205 6.27 51.76 -8.18
N THR A 206 5.82 52.78 -8.90
CA THR A 206 5.03 53.88 -8.35
C THR A 206 3.85 54.22 -9.24
N MET A 207 2.80 54.81 -8.65
CA MET A 207 1.64 55.34 -9.40
C MET A 207 1.01 56.53 -8.68
N PRO A 208 0.39 57.47 -9.40
CA PRO A 208 -0.28 58.62 -8.81
C PRO A 208 -1.70 58.23 -8.40
N GLY A 209 -1.91 57.98 -7.10
CA GLY A 209 -3.24 57.79 -6.53
C GLY A 209 -4.03 59.08 -6.60
N THR A 210 -5.21 59.05 -7.22
CA THR A 210 -6.17 60.17 -7.15
C THR A 210 -6.69 60.34 -5.73
N GLN A 211 -7.29 61.50 -5.42
CA GLN A 211 -7.93 61.73 -4.12
C GLN A 211 -8.96 60.63 -3.80
N ASP A 212 -9.84 60.33 -4.76
CA ASP A 212 -10.83 59.25 -4.63
C ASP A 212 -10.18 57.88 -4.36
N PHE A 213 -9.03 57.60 -4.97
CA PHE A 213 -8.28 56.37 -4.75
C PHE A 213 -7.78 56.27 -3.30
N LEU A 214 -7.19 57.34 -2.78
CA LEU A 214 -6.63 57.39 -1.43
C LEU A 214 -7.71 57.37 -0.33
N GLU A 215 -8.95 57.74 -0.66
CA GLU A 215 -10.08 57.73 0.29
C GLU A 215 -10.89 56.43 0.26
N SER A 216 -11.09 55.82 -0.92
CA SER A 216 -12.12 54.78 -1.10
C SER A 216 -11.62 53.45 -1.63
N ASN A 217 -10.36 53.35 -2.10
CA ASN A 217 -9.87 52.12 -2.71
C ASN A 217 -9.61 51.02 -1.66
N ILE A 218 -9.82 49.75 -2.05
CA ILE A 218 -9.56 48.60 -1.17
C ILE A 218 -8.09 48.52 -0.73
N ARG A 219 -7.16 48.97 -1.59
CA ARG A 219 -5.70 48.95 -1.38
C ARG A 219 -5.22 49.94 -0.32
N VAL A 220 -6.08 50.84 0.15
CA VAL A 220 -5.76 51.79 1.23
C VAL A 220 -6.63 51.54 2.47
N ASN A 221 -7.40 50.45 2.49
CA ASN A 221 -8.28 50.08 3.58
C ASN A 221 -7.69 48.94 4.42
N ALA A 222 -7.32 49.25 5.67
CA ALA A 222 -6.66 48.30 6.57
C ALA A 222 -7.43 46.99 6.81
N ASN A 223 -8.77 47.00 6.72
CA ASN A 223 -9.60 45.82 6.93
C ASN A 223 -9.66 44.89 5.71
N LEU A 224 -9.30 45.40 4.52
CA LEU A 224 -9.38 44.66 3.27
C LEU A 224 -8.00 44.30 2.73
N ASP A 225 -7.06 45.24 2.75
CA ASP A 225 -5.67 45.10 2.32
C ASP A 225 -4.76 45.93 3.24
N ALA A 226 -4.28 45.29 4.31
CA ALA A 226 -3.43 45.94 5.31
C ALA A 226 -1.99 46.21 4.83
N LEU A 227 -1.57 45.61 3.70
CA LEU A 227 -0.22 45.76 3.17
C LEU A 227 -0.08 47.00 2.27
N GLY A 228 -1.18 47.41 1.64
CA GLY A 228 -1.24 48.62 0.81
C GLY A 228 -0.21 48.63 -0.31
N ALA A 229 0.54 49.73 -0.45
CA ALA A 229 1.55 49.87 -1.49
C ALA A 229 2.64 48.78 -1.41
N LEU A 230 2.99 48.32 -0.20
CA LEU A 230 3.95 47.23 -0.02
C LEU A 230 3.43 45.90 -0.60
N GLY A 231 2.13 45.62 -0.42
CA GLY A 231 1.48 44.42 -0.91
C GLY A 231 1.20 44.42 -2.42
N ASP A 232 0.83 45.58 -2.95
CA ASP A 232 0.38 45.69 -4.34
C ASP A 232 1.53 45.87 -5.34
N ILE A 233 2.25 46.99 -5.23
CA ILE A 233 3.32 47.40 -6.15
C ILE A 233 4.72 47.04 -5.59
N GLY A 234 4.86 47.01 -4.27
CA GLY A 234 6.08 46.52 -3.59
C GLY A 234 6.33 45.02 -3.83
N TRP A 235 5.27 44.21 -4.01
CA TRP A 235 5.38 42.80 -4.41
C TRP A 235 6.18 42.63 -5.70
N TYR A 236 5.93 43.49 -6.70
CA TYR A 236 6.68 43.46 -7.95
C TYR A 236 8.14 43.87 -7.77
N CYS A 237 8.42 44.91 -6.96
CA CYS A 237 9.79 45.32 -6.68
C CYS A 237 10.61 44.20 -6.03
N ILE A 238 10.03 43.55 -5.03
CA ILE A 238 10.65 42.43 -4.31
C ILE A 238 10.82 41.24 -5.24
N GLY A 239 9.78 40.90 -6.01
CA GLY A 239 9.83 39.81 -6.99
C GLY A 239 10.92 40.03 -8.04
N ALA A 240 11.08 41.26 -8.56
CA ALA A 240 12.10 41.60 -9.54
C ALA A 240 13.53 41.45 -8.99
N ILE A 241 13.78 41.89 -7.75
CA ILE A 241 15.08 41.74 -7.10
C ILE A 241 15.40 40.27 -6.82
N LEU A 242 14.42 39.51 -6.33
CA LEU A 242 14.61 38.08 -6.09
C LEU A 242 14.87 37.35 -7.42
N TRP A 243 14.12 37.64 -8.48
CA TRP A 243 14.34 37.10 -9.82
C TRP A 243 15.76 37.38 -10.33
N ALA A 244 16.25 38.61 -10.17
CA ALA A 244 17.61 38.98 -10.56
C ALA A 244 18.69 38.15 -9.84
N LYS A 245 18.46 37.81 -8.55
CA LYS A 245 19.35 37.01 -7.70
C LYS A 245 18.99 35.52 -7.63
N ASP A 246 18.31 34.97 -8.63
CA ASP A 246 17.94 33.54 -8.70
C ASP A 246 17.13 33.07 -7.48
N TYR A 247 16.29 33.95 -6.96
CA TYR A 247 15.46 33.77 -5.76
C TYR A 247 16.28 33.36 -4.52
N LYS A 248 17.53 33.84 -4.40
CA LYS A 248 18.31 33.76 -3.16
C LYS A 248 17.76 34.75 -2.14
N LEU A 249 17.45 34.26 -0.94
CA LEU A 249 16.94 35.11 0.14
C LEU A 249 18.05 36.03 0.68
N PRO A 250 17.72 37.28 1.03
CA PRO A 250 18.69 38.22 1.59
C PRO A 250 19.06 37.87 3.03
N THR A 251 20.22 38.37 3.48
CA THR A 251 20.68 38.22 4.87
C THR A 251 20.15 39.34 5.76
N VAL A 252 20.03 40.55 5.20
CA VAL A 252 19.56 41.75 5.90
C VAL A 252 18.58 42.51 5.02
N VAL A 253 17.44 42.87 5.61
CA VAL A 253 16.44 43.75 5.01
C VAL A 253 16.26 44.97 5.92
N ASN A 254 16.27 46.17 5.34
CA ASN A 254 16.16 47.41 6.09
C ASN A 254 15.27 48.42 5.35
N ALA A 255 14.09 48.72 5.91
CA ALA A 255 13.25 49.82 5.45
C ALA A 255 13.95 51.16 5.71
N LEU A 256 13.71 52.15 4.84
CA LEU A 256 14.27 53.49 4.97
C LEU A 256 13.28 54.44 5.66
N PRO A 257 13.72 55.55 6.26
CA PRO A 257 12.86 56.45 7.04
C PRO A 257 11.78 57.22 6.25
N ASP A 258 11.66 57.00 4.95
CA ASP A 258 10.71 57.68 4.04
C ASP A 258 9.31 57.01 4.01
N VAL A 259 8.98 56.20 5.03
CA VAL A 259 7.70 55.50 5.13
C VAL A 259 6.56 56.50 5.32
N LEU A 260 5.57 56.45 4.44
CA LEU A 260 4.30 57.18 4.58
C LEU A 260 3.15 56.21 4.79
N LYS A 261 2.32 56.48 5.79
CA LYS A 261 1.11 55.72 6.12
C LYS A 261 -0.11 56.64 6.11
N ASN A 262 -1.29 56.10 5.79
CA ASN A 262 -2.54 56.81 5.99
C ASN A 262 -2.99 56.77 7.47
N SER A 263 -4.11 57.43 7.79
CA SER A 263 -4.68 57.46 9.15
C SER A 263 -5.06 56.09 9.71
N ALA A 264 -5.31 55.10 8.84
CA ALA A 264 -5.59 53.71 9.22
C ALA A 264 -4.32 52.84 9.37
N GLY A 265 -3.12 53.43 9.19
CA GLY A 265 -1.84 52.73 9.31
C GLY A 265 -1.40 51.94 8.07
N VAL A 266 -2.13 52.05 6.95
CA VAL A 266 -1.79 51.37 5.68
C VAL A 266 -0.62 52.10 5.01
N ILE A 267 0.35 51.33 4.52
CA ILE A 267 1.56 51.85 3.88
C ILE A 267 1.20 52.40 2.49
N LEU A 268 1.49 53.69 2.27
CA LEU A 268 1.27 54.38 0.99
C LEU A 268 2.56 54.52 0.17
N SER A 269 3.71 54.67 0.85
CA SER A 269 5.03 54.79 0.21
C SER A 269 6.12 54.31 1.16
N CYS A 270 7.17 53.69 0.64
CA CYS A 270 8.36 53.31 1.39
C CYS A 270 9.50 52.94 0.43
N SER A 271 10.73 53.21 0.85
CA SER A 271 11.93 52.61 0.25
C SER A 271 12.55 51.57 1.18
N ALA A 272 13.24 50.57 0.63
CA ALA A 272 13.99 49.61 1.44
C ALA A 272 15.30 49.20 0.77
N SER A 273 16.31 48.91 1.59
CA SER A 273 17.59 48.35 1.19
C SER A 273 17.69 46.88 1.59
N ILE A 274 18.22 46.06 0.69
CA ILE A 274 18.27 44.60 0.80
C ILE A 274 19.70 44.15 0.47
N HIS A 275 20.27 43.34 1.35
CA HIS A 275 21.68 42.92 1.30
C HIS A 275 21.81 41.39 1.40
N TRP A 276 22.84 40.85 0.74
CA TRP A 276 23.25 39.44 0.84
C TRP A 276 24.59 39.34 1.60
N GLU A 277 25.08 38.11 1.83
CA GLU A 277 26.32 37.83 2.60
C GLU A 277 27.51 38.73 2.18
N PRO A 278 28.50 38.98 3.07
CA PRO A 278 29.65 39.87 2.80
C PRO A 278 30.47 39.51 1.54
N ALA A 279 30.40 38.27 1.09
CA ALA A 279 31.06 37.80 -0.13
C ALA A 279 30.34 38.24 -1.44
N ASP A 280 29.03 38.52 -1.39
CA ASP A 280 28.21 38.78 -2.59
C ASP A 280 28.21 40.26 -3.02
N LYS A 281 28.58 41.20 -2.14
CA LYS A 281 28.68 42.68 -2.36
C LYS A 281 27.47 43.38 -3.02
N THR A 282 26.45 42.65 -3.50
CA THR A 282 25.26 43.22 -4.16
C THR A 282 24.41 44.00 -3.16
N VAL A 283 24.03 45.22 -3.54
CA VAL A 283 23.06 46.04 -2.81
C VAL A 283 21.83 46.22 -3.69
N ALA A 284 20.65 45.84 -3.18
CA ALA A 284 19.39 46.08 -3.86
C ALA A 284 18.57 47.17 -3.13
N THR A 285 17.96 48.07 -3.88
CA THR A 285 17.05 49.10 -3.36
C THR A 285 15.69 48.99 -4.04
N ILE A 286 14.63 49.01 -3.24
CA ILE A 286 13.25 49.14 -3.74
C ILE A 286 12.68 50.49 -3.37
N HIS A 287 11.86 51.04 -4.27
CA HIS A 287 10.99 52.17 -3.98
C HIS A 287 9.59 51.87 -4.50
N PHE A 288 8.59 51.98 -3.64
CA PHE A 288 7.20 51.81 -4.03
C PHE A 288 6.31 52.87 -3.39
N SER A 289 5.36 53.42 -4.16
CA SER A 289 4.57 54.59 -3.76
C SER A 289 3.26 54.73 -4.55
N PHE A 290 2.16 55.00 -3.85
CA PHE A 290 0.90 55.48 -4.44
C PHE A 290 0.83 57.02 -4.58
N LEU A 291 1.92 57.73 -4.28
CA LEU A 291 1.97 59.19 -4.20
C LEU A 291 2.90 59.83 -5.25
N SER A 292 3.56 59.01 -6.07
CA SER A 292 4.55 59.46 -7.06
C SER A 292 4.03 59.28 -8.49
N HIS A 293 4.69 59.87 -9.48
CA HIS A 293 4.33 59.63 -10.88
C HIS A 293 4.42 58.14 -11.25
N SER A 294 3.73 57.71 -12.31
CA SER A 294 3.81 56.33 -12.77
C SER A 294 5.24 56.00 -13.22
N SER A 295 5.81 54.92 -12.69
CA SER A 295 7.10 54.37 -13.09
C SER A 295 7.13 52.90 -12.67
N MET A 296 7.62 52.02 -13.54
CA MET A 296 7.81 50.58 -13.25
C MET A 296 9.15 50.12 -13.79
N ASP A 297 10.21 50.61 -13.17
CA ASP A 297 11.57 50.53 -13.69
C ASP A 297 12.40 49.48 -12.94
N LEU A 298 13.21 48.74 -13.69
CA LEU A 298 14.22 47.84 -13.17
C LEU A 298 15.58 48.20 -13.77
N ALA A 299 16.45 48.75 -12.94
CA ALA A 299 17.83 49.10 -13.30
C ALA A 299 18.81 48.16 -12.59
N MET A 300 19.79 47.66 -13.33
CA MET A 300 20.84 46.79 -12.80
C MET A 300 22.20 47.25 -13.30
N THR A 301 23.19 47.19 -12.41
CA THR A 301 24.58 47.47 -12.74
C THR A 301 25.41 46.29 -12.28
N GLY A 302 26.12 45.69 -13.22
CA GLY A 302 27.14 44.68 -12.96
C GLY A 302 28.53 45.25 -13.21
N SER A 303 29.55 44.44 -12.90
CA SER A 303 30.95 44.84 -13.02
C SER A 303 31.37 45.20 -14.45
N ASN A 304 30.71 44.59 -15.46
CA ASN A 304 31.06 44.70 -16.88
C ASN A 304 29.90 45.16 -17.77
N GLY A 305 28.75 45.52 -17.20
CA GLY A 305 27.58 45.91 -17.98
C GLY A 305 26.48 46.59 -17.16
N SER A 306 25.53 47.18 -17.87
CA SER A 306 24.33 47.78 -17.26
C SER A 306 23.08 47.47 -18.07
N MET A 307 21.96 47.45 -17.38
CA MET A 307 20.66 47.12 -17.95
C MET A 307 19.61 48.03 -17.35
N HIS A 308 18.73 48.53 -18.19
CA HIS A 308 17.58 49.31 -17.78
C HIS A 308 16.32 48.81 -18.50
N CYS A 309 15.38 48.29 -17.75
CA CYS A 309 14.09 47.86 -18.25
C CYS A 309 13.04 48.87 -17.78
N ASN A 310 12.64 49.74 -18.70
CA ASN A 310 11.48 50.61 -18.53
C ASN A 310 10.21 49.74 -18.59
N ASP A 311 9.29 49.95 -17.66
CA ASP A 311 8.01 49.27 -17.59
C ASP A 311 8.10 47.74 -17.73
N TYR A 312 8.66 47.08 -16.71
CA TYR A 312 8.79 45.61 -16.76
C TYR A 312 7.42 44.89 -16.78
N ILE A 313 6.32 45.57 -16.40
CA ILE A 313 4.94 45.11 -16.59
C ILE A 313 4.36 45.72 -17.87
N ILE A 314 4.22 44.90 -18.91
CA ILE A 314 3.79 45.36 -20.24
C ILE A 314 2.28 45.68 -20.27
N PRO A 315 1.85 46.80 -20.87
CA PRO A 315 0.44 47.11 -21.10
C PRO A 315 -0.28 46.00 -21.88
N CYS A 316 -1.54 45.72 -21.55
CA CYS A 316 -2.28 44.56 -22.07
C CYS A 316 -2.54 44.55 -23.60
N GLN A 317 -2.30 45.68 -24.27
CA GLN A 317 -2.49 45.86 -25.72
C GLN A 317 -1.17 45.72 -26.50
N GLU A 318 -0.04 45.63 -25.80
CA GLU A 318 1.29 45.60 -26.41
C GLU A 318 1.84 44.18 -26.42
N ASN A 319 2.34 43.78 -27.57
CA ASN A 319 2.95 42.47 -27.81
C ASN A 319 4.46 42.56 -28.03
N SER A 320 5.03 43.76 -27.93
CA SER A 320 6.47 44.02 -28.02
C SER A 320 6.91 44.77 -26.78
N ALA A 321 8.09 44.44 -26.26
CA ALA A 321 8.66 45.17 -25.14
C ALA A 321 10.17 45.28 -25.30
N SER A 322 10.71 46.46 -25.00
CA SER A 322 12.14 46.73 -25.08
C SER A 322 12.79 46.89 -23.70
N PHE A 323 14.12 46.84 -23.70
CA PHE A 323 14.97 47.23 -22.59
C PHE A 323 16.32 47.67 -23.14
N ASP A 324 17.00 48.52 -22.39
CA ASP A 324 18.34 48.99 -22.72
C ASP A 324 19.38 48.06 -22.10
N PHE A 325 20.38 47.68 -22.89
CA PHE A 325 21.48 46.85 -22.44
C PHE A 325 22.82 47.38 -22.95
N THR A 326 23.81 47.42 -22.06
CA THR A 326 25.18 47.81 -22.38
C THR A 326 26.14 46.72 -21.91
N SER A 327 26.91 46.15 -22.83
CA SER A 327 27.90 45.10 -22.56
C SER A 327 29.33 45.61 -22.67
N GLY A 328 30.24 45.09 -21.84
CA GLY A 328 31.68 45.29 -21.98
C GLY A 328 32.17 46.68 -21.56
N ALA A 329 31.42 47.37 -20.69
CA ALA A 329 31.78 48.67 -20.13
C ALA A 329 31.84 48.56 -18.60
N THR A 330 32.94 49.02 -18.00
CA THR A 330 33.12 49.04 -16.55
C THR A 330 32.24 50.09 -15.89
N PHE A 331 32.00 49.95 -14.58
CA PHE A 331 31.24 50.91 -13.77
C PHE A 331 31.68 52.38 -13.99
N VAL A 332 33.00 52.61 -14.14
CA VAL A 332 33.59 53.94 -14.35
C VAL A 332 33.28 54.47 -15.75
N GLU A 333 33.40 53.65 -16.79
CA GLU A 333 33.11 54.03 -18.18
C GLU A 333 31.63 54.37 -18.41
N LEU A 334 30.74 53.71 -17.67
CA LEU A 334 29.28 53.96 -17.69
C LEU A 334 28.89 55.28 -17.00
N HIS A 335 29.63 55.72 -15.98
CA HIS A 335 29.33 56.97 -15.23
C HIS A 335 29.93 58.23 -15.87
N ILE A 336 31.01 58.11 -16.66
CA ILE A 336 31.67 59.27 -17.31
C ILE A 336 31.10 59.59 -18.70
N GLY A 337 30.26 58.74 -19.29
CA GLY A 337 29.38 59.06 -20.42
C GLY A 337 30.01 59.17 -21.83
N TRP A 338 31.29 58.80 -22.03
CA TRP A 338 32.00 59.12 -23.28
C TRP A 338 31.96 58.04 -24.38
N ASN A 339 31.71 56.75 -24.08
CA ASN A 339 31.89 55.70 -25.10
C ASN A 339 30.83 54.57 -25.20
N ALA A 340 29.86 54.46 -24.30
CA ALA A 340 28.90 53.34 -24.32
C ALA A 340 27.47 53.82 -24.63
N LYS A 341 27.00 53.58 -25.86
CA LYS A 341 25.58 53.75 -26.20
C LYS A 341 24.81 52.49 -25.80
N PRO A 342 23.71 52.59 -25.04
CA PRO A 342 22.88 51.43 -24.76
C PRO A 342 22.31 50.86 -26.06
N GLY A 343 22.42 49.56 -26.25
CA GLY A 343 21.70 48.86 -27.31
C GLY A 343 20.28 48.59 -26.83
N GLU A 344 19.28 49.11 -27.54
CA GLU A 344 17.89 48.76 -27.27
C GLU A 344 17.60 47.35 -27.80
N VAL A 345 17.13 46.46 -26.93
CA VAL A 345 16.74 45.10 -27.27
C VAL A 345 15.22 45.00 -27.25
N THR A 346 14.60 44.84 -28.41
CA THR A 346 13.15 44.65 -28.53
C THR A 346 12.80 43.17 -28.66
N VAL A 347 11.86 42.69 -27.84
CA VAL A 347 11.35 41.31 -27.88
C VAL A 347 9.86 41.32 -28.21
N ILE A 348 9.48 40.61 -29.26
CA ILE A 348 8.09 40.44 -29.71
C ILE A 348 7.56 39.09 -29.20
N SER A 349 6.33 39.07 -28.72
CA SER A 349 5.61 37.89 -28.23
C SER A 349 4.31 37.69 -29.00
N GLU A 350 3.94 36.43 -29.25
CA GLU A 350 2.67 36.10 -29.92
C GLU A 350 1.45 36.38 -29.04
N LEU A 351 1.63 36.31 -27.71
CA LEU A 351 0.58 36.54 -26.73
C LEU A 351 1.04 37.57 -25.68
N PRO A 352 0.11 38.37 -25.14
CA PRO A 352 0.43 39.28 -24.04
C PRO A 352 0.78 38.50 -22.77
N GLN A 353 1.55 39.13 -21.88
CA GLN A 353 2.11 38.50 -20.67
C GLN A 353 1.05 37.83 -19.79
N GLU A 354 -0.14 38.42 -19.62
CA GLU A 354 -1.23 37.82 -18.85
C GLU A 354 -1.79 36.55 -19.48
N ALA A 355 -1.80 36.44 -20.82
CA ALA A 355 -2.27 35.26 -21.53
C ALA A 355 -1.23 34.14 -21.46
N LEU A 356 0.07 34.47 -21.48
CA LEU A 356 1.15 33.51 -21.26
C LEU A 356 1.13 32.94 -19.83
N MET A 357 0.83 33.76 -18.83
CA MET A 357 0.61 33.30 -17.45
C MET A 357 -0.51 32.27 -17.38
N VAL A 358 -1.69 32.59 -17.95
CA VAL A 358 -2.82 31.66 -17.99
C VAL A 358 -2.48 30.39 -18.75
N GLN A 359 -1.72 30.50 -19.85
CA GLN A 359 -1.29 29.36 -20.65
C GLN A 359 -0.36 28.41 -19.87
N GLU A 360 0.64 28.95 -19.15
CA GLU A 360 1.54 28.17 -18.29
C GLU A 360 0.75 27.51 -17.14
N PHE A 361 -0.15 28.27 -16.50
CA PHE A 361 -0.98 27.73 -15.43
C PHE A 361 -1.88 26.58 -15.90
N ALA A 362 -2.58 26.79 -17.02
CA ALA A 362 -3.48 25.80 -17.59
C ALA A 362 -2.72 24.54 -18.01
N ARG A 363 -1.47 24.66 -18.48
CA ARG A 363 -0.61 23.51 -18.79
C ARG A 363 -0.30 22.69 -17.53
N ASN A 364 0.06 23.35 -16.43
CA ASN A 364 0.34 22.66 -15.16
C ASN A 364 -0.91 21.97 -14.60
N ALA A 365 -2.07 22.64 -14.66
CA ALA A 365 -3.35 22.06 -14.25
C ALA A 365 -3.77 20.87 -15.14
N GLU A 366 -3.57 20.97 -16.45
CA GLU A 366 -3.86 19.90 -17.41
C GLU A 366 -2.98 18.66 -17.18
N ASP A 367 -1.71 18.87 -16.87
CA ASP A 367 -0.75 17.81 -16.55
C ASP A 367 -1.18 17.00 -15.32
N ILE A 368 -1.72 17.67 -14.29
CA ILE A 368 -2.30 17.01 -13.12
C ILE A 368 -3.56 16.24 -13.51
N ARG A 369 -4.48 16.88 -14.24
CA ARG A 369 -5.77 16.29 -14.64
C ARG A 369 -5.63 15.06 -15.55
N LYS A 370 -4.70 15.10 -16.51
CA LYS A 370 -4.52 14.03 -17.52
C LYS A 370 -3.56 12.93 -17.08
N PHE A 371 -2.45 13.30 -16.43
CA PHE A 371 -1.36 12.36 -16.16
C PHE A 371 -1.17 12.08 -14.66
N GLY A 372 -1.97 12.67 -13.78
CA GLY A 372 -1.82 12.50 -12.33
C GLY A 372 -0.48 13.00 -11.81
N LYS A 373 0.16 13.95 -12.51
CA LYS A 373 1.41 14.56 -12.04
C LYS A 373 1.19 15.28 -10.71
N ARG A 374 2.25 15.39 -9.91
CA ARG A 374 2.22 16.23 -8.71
C ARG A 374 2.17 17.71 -9.11
N PRO A 375 1.54 18.58 -8.28
CA PRO A 375 1.61 20.03 -8.47
C PRO A 375 3.05 20.52 -8.59
N ASP A 376 3.27 21.45 -9.52
CA ASP A 376 4.56 22.09 -9.75
C ASP A 376 4.92 23.01 -8.57
N SER A 377 6.17 22.91 -8.08
CA SER A 377 6.63 23.63 -6.88
C SER A 377 7.25 24.99 -7.16
N LYS A 378 7.54 25.32 -8.43
CA LYS A 378 8.21 26.57 -8.84
C LYS A 378 7.47 27.80 -8.31
N TRP A 379 6.17 27.86 -8.58
CA TRP A 379 5.34 29.02 -8.22
C TRP A 379 5.09 29.15 -6.71
N PRO A 380 4.68 28.09 -5.98
CA PRO A 380 4.66 28.09 -4.52
C PRO A 380 5.94 28.64 -3.88
N GLU A 381 7.11 28.22 -4.37
CA GLU A 381 8.40 28.67 -3.84
C GLU A 381 8.69 30.14 -4.11
N ILE A 382 8.39 30.61 -5.33
CA ILE A 382 8.58 32.02 -5.73
C ILE A 382 7.69 32.93 -4.87
N SER A 383 6.41 32.61 -4.73
CA SER A 383 5.48 33.43 -3.95
C SER A 383 5.88 33.44 -2.47
N ARG A 384 6.27 32.28 -1.92
CA ARG A 384 6.69 32.16 -0.52
C ARG A 384 7.94 32.98 -0.22
N LYS A 385 8.96 32.92 -1.09
CA LYS A 385 10.19 33.72 -0.94
C LYS A 385 9.91 35.22 -1.03
N THR A 386 9.01 35.63 -1.93
CA THR A 386 8.58 37.03 -2.07
C THR A 386 7.87 37.49 -0.79
N GLN A 387 6.92 36.70 -0.28
CA GLN A 387 6.22 37.00 0.98
C GLN A 387 7.18 37.11 2.17
N LEU A 388 8.17 36.22 2.28
CA LEU A 388 9.17 36.28 3.37
C LEU A 388 9.96 37.60 3.40
N VAL A 389 10.33 38.13 2.23
CA VAL A 389 11.03 39.41 2.14
C VAL A 389 10.06 40.57 2.41
N LEU A 390 8.82 40.47 1.92
CA LEU A 390 7.76 41.45 2.20
C LEU A 390 7.49 41.57 3.71
N ASP A 391 7.35 40.45 4.40
CA ASP A 391 7.18 40.38 5.85
C ASP A 391 8.38 40.97 6.60
N ALA A 392 9.60 40.78 6.07
CA ALA A 392 10.81 41.37 6.63
C ALA A 392 10.85 42.90 6.47
N VAL A 393 10.40 43.43 5.31
CA VAL A 393 10.26 44.88 5.09
C VAL A 393 9.23 45.45 6.07
N LYS A 394 8.04 44.84 6.14
CA LYS A 394 6.98 45.25 7.09
C LYS A 394 7.48 45.25 8.53
N LYS A 395 8.17 44.18 8.95
CA LYS A 395 8.77 44.07 10.27
C LYS A 395 9.83 45.15 10.53
N SER A 396 10.64 45.50 9.53
CA SER A 396 11.60 46.60 9.65
C SER A 396 10.89 47.93 9.89
N ILE A 397 9.80 48.21 9.17
CA ILE A 397 8.95 49.40 9.35
C ILE A 397 8.38 49.43 10.78
N ASP A 398 7.80 48.32 11.24
CA ASP A 398 7.18 48.22 12.57
C ASP A 398 8.20 48.36 13.71
N LEU A 399 9.48 48.03 13.47
CA LEU A 399 10.59 48.24 14.40
C LEU A 399 11.22 49.64 14.30
N GLY A 400 10.62 50.56 13.56
CA GLY A 400 11.12 51.93 13.37
C GLY A 400 12.30 51.98 12.39
N CYS A 401 12.20 51.28 11.26
CA CYS A 401 13.22 51.22 10.19
C CYS A 401 14.56 50.64 10.66
N LYS A 402 14.52 49.63 11.54
CA LYS A 402 15.71 48.90 12.01
C LYS A 402 16.04 47.71 11.10
N PRO A 403 17.32 47.35 10.92
CA PRO A 403 17.70 46.19 10.12
C PRO A 403 17.15 44.88 10.69
N VAL A 404 16.51 44.08 9.84
CA VAL A 404 16.02 42.74 10.17
C VAL A 404 17.00 41.71 9.59
N LYS A 405 17.63 40.93 10.47
CA LYS A 405 18.43 39.76 10.07
C LYS A 405 17.52 38.59 9.75
N PHE A 406 17.70 38.00 8.58
CA PHE A 406 16.92 36.87 8.13
C PHE A 406 17.39 35.58 8.83
N LYS A 407 16.54 34.97 9.68
CA LYS A 407 16.81 33.69 10.38
C LYS A 407 15.60 32.75 10.26
N PRO A 408 15.51 31.89 9.23
CA PRO A 408 14.29 31.14 8.94
C PRO A 408 14.42 29.63 9.17
N LEU A 409 15.37 29.16 9.99
CA LEU A 409 15.69 27.73 10.04
C LEU A 409 14.50 26.85 10.49
N PRO A 410 13.85 27.06 11.65
CA PRO A 410 12.88 26.10 12.15
C PRO A 410 11.59 26.03 11.31
N SER A 411 11.07 27.16 10.84
CA SER A 411 9.86 27.19 10.01
C SER A 411 10.11 26.64 8.61
N THR A 412 11.26 26.93 8.02
CA THR A 412 11.64 26.41 6.70
C THR A 412 11.96 24.93 6.75
N LEU A 413 12.63 24.43 7.80
CA LEU A 413 12.87 23.00 8.00
C LEU A 413 11.56 22.23 8.23
N LYS A 414 10.63 22.80 9.01
CA LYS A 414 9.28 22.22 9.17
C LYS A 414 8.54 22.13 7.84
N TRP A 415 8.59 23.18 7.02
CA TRP A 415 7.98 23.18 5.68
C TRP A 415 8.65 22.15 4.75
N LEU A 416 9.98 22.15 4.65
CA LEU A 416 10.73 21.21 3.81
C LEU A 416 10.51 19.76 4.25
N ALA A 417 10.37 19.49 5.55
CA ALA A 417 10.02 18.18 6.07
C ALA A 417 8.60 17.75 5.63
N LYS A 418 7.60 18.64 5.75
CA LYS A 418 6.22 18.38 5.33
C LYS A 418 6.08 18.15 3.83
N SER A 419 6.69 19.03 3.01
CA SER A 419 6.72 18.89 1.55
C SER A 419 7.68 17.78 1.09
N GLY A 420 8.39 17.14 2.04
CA GLY A 420 9.19 15.96 1.79
C GLY A 420 10.43 16.20 0.93
N LYS A 421 10.99 17.41 1.00
CA LYS A 421 12.21 17.84 0.31
C LYS A 421 13.42 17.70 1.23
N LEU A 422 13.78 16.46 1.53
CA LEU A 422 14.80 16.13 2.53
C LEU A 422 16.22 16.62 2.15
N ASP A 423 16.58 16.58 0.86
CA ASP A 423 17.88 17.09 0.37
C ASP A 423 18.05 18.60 0.52
N GLU A 424 16.97 19.35 0.30
CA GLU A 424 16.95 20.81 0.52
C GLU A 424 17.03 21.12 2.02
N ALA A 425 16.32 20.36 2.85
CA ALA A 425 16.40 20.51 4.31
C ALA A 425 17.81 20.24 4.83
N LEU A 426 18.47 19.18 4.34
CA LEU A 426 19.84 18.84 4.73
C LEU A 426 20.85 19.87 4.26
N ARG A 427 20.76 20.36 3.01
CA ARG A 427 21.63 21.44 2.52
C ARG A 427 21.47 22.72 3.36
N LEU A 428 20.25 23.03 3.80
CA LEU A 428 19.99 24.19 4.66
C LEU A 428 20.62 24.03 6.06
N ILE A 429 20.56 22.81 6.63
CA ILE A 429 21.22 22.47 7.89
C ILE A 429 22.74 22.57 7.74
N GLU A 430 23.30 21.95 6.69
CA GLU A 430 24.75 21.89 6.41
C GLU A 430 25.37 23.26 6.08
N SER A 431 24.60 24.18 5.50
CA SER A 431 25.08 25.51 5.09
C SER A 431 24.97 26.59 6.17
N SER A 432 24.36 26.30 7.33
CA SER A 432 24.13 27.30 8.39
C SER A 432 25.28 27.34 9.41
N PRO A 433 26.13 28.38 9.43
CA PRO A 433 27.31 28.45 10.32
C PRO A 433 26.97 28.83 11.77
N SER A 434 25.73 29.23 12.04
CA SER A 434 25.31 29.65 13.39
C SER A 434 24.81 28.47 14.20
N LYS A 435 25.57 28.12 15.25
CA LYS A 435 25.26 27.13 16.30
C LYS A 435 23.78 27.13 16.67
N LEU A 436 23.13 25.98 16.45
CA LEU A 436 21.75 25.73 16.85
C LEU A 436 21.68 25.67 18.38
N THR A 437 21.10 26.69 18.99
CA THR A 437 20.75 26.68 20.40
C THR A 437 19.65 25.65 20.58
N ALA A 438 19.83 24.58 21.36
CA ALA A 438 18.86 23.49 21.54
C ALA A 438 17.46 23.95 22.04
N THR A 439 16.70 24.66 21.20
CA THR A 439 15.37 25.17 21.53
C THR A 439 14.32 24.12 21.19
N GLN A 440 13.17 24.17 21.85
CA GLN A 440 12.05 23.27 21.62
C GLN A 440 11.61 23.24 20.13
N SER A 441 11.70 24.38 19.43
CA SER A 441 11.35 24.48 18.02
C SER A 441 12.32 23.72 17.10
N ASP A 442 13.58 23.58 17.49
CA ASP A 442 14.58 22.83 16.73
C ASP A 442 14.33 21.32 16.88
N ILE A 443 14.06 20.86 18.12
CA ILE A 443 13.74 19.45 18.40
C ILE A 443 12.52 19.00 17.59
N GLU A 444 11.48 19.84 17.49
CA GLU A 444 10.30 19.56 16.66
C GLU A 444 10.63 19.45 15.17
N ALA A 445 11.49 20.32 14.64
CA ALA A 445 11.89 20.29 13.24
C ALA A 445 12.68 19.00 12.91
N TYR A 446 13.67 18.63 13.73
CA TYR A 446 14.42 17.38 13.57
C TYR A 446 13.54 16.14 13.75
N SER A 447 12.62 16.17 14.72
CA SER A 447 11.64 15.10 14.96
C SER A 447 10.76 14.84 13.73
N LEU A 448 10.34 15.90 13.04
CA LEU A 448 9.54 15.82 11.82
C LEU A 448 10.37 15.33 10.61
N LEU A 449 11.62 15.77 10.48
CA LEU A 449 12.54 15.27 9.46
C LEU A 449 12.81 13.78 9.64
N LEU A 450 13.12 13.33 10.87
CA LEU A 450 13.31 11.91 11.17
C LEU A 450 12.05 11.09 10.91
N HIS A 451 10.86 11.60 11.26
CA HIS A 451 9.59 10.93 10.91
C HIS A 451 9.44 10.75 9.39
N THR A 452 9.77 11.78 8.63
CA THR A 452 9.73 11.73 7.16
C THR A 452 10.72 10.70 6.62
N CYS A 453 11.94 10.64 7.17
CA CYS A 453 12.92 9.59 6.84
C CYS A 453 12.41 8.18 7.17
N ILE A 454 11.74 7.98 8.32
CA ILE A 454 11.17 6.69 8.72
C ILE A 454 10.09 6.25 7.73
N SER A 455 9.17 7.15 7.39
CA SER A 455 8.06 6.86 6.47
C SER A 455 8.54 6.47 5.07
N ARG A 456 9.66 7.06 4.62
CA ARG A 456 10.28 6.79 3.31
C ARG A 456 11.36 5.71 3.35
N ARG A 457 11.68 5.18 4.54
CA ARG A 457 12.81 4.26 4.76
C ARG A 457 14.13 4.78 4.19
N SER A 458 14.38 6.09 4.30
CA SER A 458 15.56 6.72 3.71
C SER A 458 16.74 6.71 4.68
N LEU A 459 17.62 5.73 4.51
CA LEU A 459 18.80 5.55 5.37
C LEU A 459 19.82 6.68 5.21
N GLU A 460 20.11 7.10 3.98
CA GLU A 460 21.12 8.12 3.66
C GLU A 460 20.80 9.46 4.34
N HIS A 461 19.57 9.95 4.18
CA HIS A 461 19.12 11.19 4.83
C HIS A 461 19.14 11.06 6.36
N GLY A 462 18.81 9.88 6.88
CA GLY A 462 18.91 9.54 8.30
C GLY A 462 20.33 9.65 8.85
N GLN A 463 21.30 9.08 8.15
CA GLN A 463 22.72 9.10 8.53
C GLN A 463 23.30 10.51 8.47
N ARG A 464 22.95 11.30 7.45
CA ARG A 464 23.34 12.71 7.37
C ARG A 464 22.76 13.53 8.51
N LEU A 465 21.48 13.35 8.83
CA LEU A 465 20.86 13.99 10.01
C LEU A 465 21.55 13.57 11.31
N TYR A 466 21.88 12.28 11.46
CA TYR A 466 22.60 11.76 12.62
C TYR A 466 23.99 12.39 12.78
N LEU A 467 24.75 12.52 11.69
CA LEU A 467 26.05 13.20 11.70
C LEU A 467 25.93 14.68 12.07
N GLN A 468 24.89 15.38 11.60
CA GLN A 468 24.66 16.77 11.97
C GLN A 468 24.30 16.93 13.46
N LEU A 469 23.52 15.99 14.02
CA LEU A 469 23.23 15.97 15.45
C LEU A 469 24.50 15.73 16.29
N LEU A 470 25.45 14.92 15.78
CA LEU A 470 26.76 14.69 16.40
C LEU A 470 27.70 15.91 16.30
N LEU A 471 27.77 16.57 15.14
CA LEU A 471 28.69 17.69 14.87
C LEU A 471 28.27 19.02 15.50
N SER A 472 27.06 19.10 16.08
CA SER A 472 26.53 20.33 16.67
C SER A 472 27.22 20.78 17.98
N ASP A 473 28.22 20.03 18.47
CA ASP A 473 28.87 20.27 19.76
C ASP A 473 30.41 20.12 19.70
N ASP A 474 31.13 21.20 20.00
CA ASP A 474 32.62 21.26 20.02
C ASP A 474 33.13 21.73 21.39
N ARG A 475 32.32 21.59 22.45
CA ARG A 475 32.70 21.96 23.83
C ARG A 475 32.61 20.79 24.81
N GLY A 476 33.19 19.64 24.47
CA GLY A 476 33.63 18.64 25.45
C GLY A 476 32.57 17.99 26.38
N GLU A 477 31.29 18.34 26.27
CA GLU A 477 30.16 17.65 26.90
C GLU A 477 29.35 16.98 25.79
N ASN A 478 29.27 15.65 25.77
CA ASN A 478 28.62 14.90 24.70
C ASN A 478 27.11 15.25 24.53
N GLY A 479 26.75 16.05 23.53
CA GLY A 479 25.55 15.85 22.68
C GLY A 479 24.17 16.05 23.30
N ILE A 480 23.85 17.27 23.74
CA ILE A 480 22.54 17.62 24.35
C ILE A 480 21.33 17.21 23.48
N LEU A 481 21.40 17.36 22.15
CA LEU A 481 20.29 17.01 21.24
C LEU A 481 20.13 15.50 21.04
N LEU A 482 21.23 14.74 21.00
CA LEU A 482 21.18 13.28 20.86
C LEU A 482 20.69 12.60 22.15
N ARG A 483 20.95 13.22 23.30
CA ARG A 483 20.38 12.84 24.61
C ARG A 483 18.87 13.08 24.70
N ASN A 484 18.25 13.80 23.75
CA ASN A 484 16.80 13.98 23.75
C ASN A 484 16.08 12.64 23.45
N PRO A 485 15.22 12.14 24.37
CA PRO A 485 14.58 10.84 24.20
C PRO A 485 13.71 10.69 22.95
N THR A 486 13.10 11.80 22.49
CA THR A 486 12.22 11.81 21.31
C THR A 486 13.02 11.62 20.02
N LEU A 487 14.16 12.29 19.89
CA LEU A 487 15.04 12.14 18.73
C LEU A 487 15.72 10.78 18.75
N LYS A 488 16.18 10.33 19.92
CA LYS A 488 16.85 9.04 20.12
C LYS A 488 15.94 7.85 19.74
N SER A 489 14.69 7.82 20.23
CA SER A 489 13.72 6.76 19.87
C SER A 489 13.38 6.74 18.38
N LYS A 490 13.28 7.91 17.72
CA LYS A 490 13.06 8.01 16.27
C LYS A 490 14.26 7.54 15.45
N LEU A 491 15.48 7.86 15.86
CA LEU A 491 16.70 7.34 15.20
C LEU A 491 16.78 5.82 15.30
N ILE A 492 16.54 5.24 16.49
CA ILE A 492 16.46 3.78 16.68
C ILE A 492 15.41 3.17 15.76
N THR A 493 14.23 3.79 15.68
CA THR A 493 13.14 3.33 14.81
C THR A 493 13.53 3.39 13.33
N LEU A 494 14.20 4.47 12.90
CA LEU A 494 14.67 4.65 11.51
C LEU A 494 15.65 3.54 11.12
N TYR A 495 16.71 3.36 11.89
CA TYR A 495 17.69 2.31 11.64
C TYR A 495 17.06 0.92 11.66
N SER A 496 16.13 0.67 12.60
CA SER A 496 15.40 -0.60 12.68
C SER A 496 14.48 -0.86 11.48
N VAL A 497 13.79 0.16 10.95
CA VAL A 497 12.94 0.04 9.75
C VAL A 497 13.79 -0.21 8.49
N CYS A 498 15.00 0.34 8.46
CA CYS A 498 15.96 0.15 7.38
C CYS A 498 16.80 -1.14 7.52
N GLY A 499 16.53 -1.99 8.51
CA GLY A 499 17.24 -3.26 8.74
C GLY A 499 18.65 -3.11 9.34
N ARG A 500 19.04 -1.92 9.80
CA ARG A 500 20.35 -1.64 10.40
C ARG A 500 20.29 -1.74 11.93
N VAL A 501 20.10 -2.94 12.44
CA VAL A 501 19.88 -3.19 13.88
C VAL A 501 21.12 -2.85 14.73
N ASP A 502 22.33 -3.07 14.22
CA ASP A 502 23.56 -2.72 14.96
C ASP A 502 23.75 -1.20 15.13
N ASP A 503 23.39 -0.41 14.11
CA ASP A 503 23.39 1.05 14.20
C ASP A 503 22.35 1.52 15.23
N ALA A 504 21.15 0.92 15.21
CA ALA A 504 20.11 1.19 16.20
C ALA A 504 20.58 0.86 17.63
N ARG A 505 21.31 -0.27 17.79
CA ARG A 505 21.92 -0.70 19.06
C ARG A 505 23.01 0.27 19.53
N SER A 506 23.85 0.77 18.62
CA SER A 506 24.87 1.77 18.94
C SER A 506 24.23 3.07 19.43
N VAL A 507 23.21 3.58 18.73
CA VAL A 507 22.45 4.75 19.16
C VAL A 507 21.77 4.50 20.51
N PHE A 508 21.26 3.29 20.75
CA PHE A 508 20.63 2.94 22.02
C PHE A 508 21.62 3.02 23.19
N TYR A 509 22.80 2.40 23.08
CA TYR A 509 23.80 2.35 24.14
C TYR A 509 24.59 3.65 24.36
N ASP A 510 24.57 4.56 23.39
CA ASP A 510 25.22 5.87 23.52
C ASP A 510 24.60 6.72 24.65
N GLY A 511 25.38 7.10 25.66
CA GLY A 511 24.92 7.88 26.82
C GLY A 511 24.05 7.13 27.85
N VAL A 512 24.06 5.79 27.86
CA VAL A 512 23.31 4.95 28.81
C VAL A 512 23.78 5.05 30.27
N GLU A 513 24.97 5.62 30.50
CA GLU A 513 25.62 5.70 31.81
C GLU A 513 25.20 6.94 32.64
N ASP A 514 24.61 7.98 32.00
CA ASP A 514 24.42 9.31 32.61
C ASP A 514 23.00 9.60 33.17
N GLY A 515 22.06 8.65 33.15
CA GLY A 515 20.72 8.86 33.73
C GLY A 515 19.67 7.79 33.42
N GLN A 516 18.51 7.89 34.07
CA GLN A 516 17.38 6.97 33.87
C GLN A 516 16.69 7.27 32.52
N MET A 517 16.89 6.38 31.52
CA MET A 517 16.24 6.50 30.22
C MET A 517 14.73 6.22 30.32
N PRO A 518 13.87 7.00 29.64
CA PRO A 518 12.43 6.77 29.67
C PRO A 518 12.05 5.50 28.90
N GLU A 519 10.93 4.89 29.31
CA GLU A 519 10.37 3.66 28.73
C GLU A 519 10.30 3.70 27.18
N SER A 520 9.94 4.84 26.60
CA SER A 520 9.79 5.01 25.15
C SER A 520 11.02 4.63 24.33
N VAL A 521 12.23 4.80 24.87
CA VAL A 521 13.48 4.45 24.17
C VAL A 521 13.76 2.95 24.26
N TRP A 522 13.49 2.33 25.40
CA TRP A 522 13.54 0.86 25.58
C TRP A 522 12.55 0.16 24.64
N VAL A 523 11.32 0.68 24.59
CA VAL A 523 10.26 0.19 23.71
C VAL A 523 10.64 0.35 22.23
N ALA A 524 11.25 1.47 21.84
CA ALA A 524 11.71 1.64 20.46
C ALA A 524 12.75 0.57 20.07
N MET A 525 13.69 0.25 20.96
CA MET A 525 14.72 -0.75 20.70
C MET A 525 14.15 -2.18 20.64
N ALA A 526 13.30 -2.56 21.59
CA ALA A 526 12.70 -3.89 21.58
C ALA A 526 11.70 -4.09 20.42
N ILE A 527 10.97 -3.05 19.96
CA ILE A 527 10.21 -3.11 18.69
C ILE A 527 11.15 -3.29 17.51
N GLY A 528 12.29 -2.59 17.52
CA GLY A 528 13.33 -2.71 16.50
C GLY A 528 13.84 -4.14 16.35
N TYR A 529 14.11 -4.81 17.46
CA TYR A 529 14.49 -6.23 17.49
C TYR A 529 13.37 -7.16 16.99
N LEU A 530 12.14 -7.01 17.51
CA LEU A 530 10.98 -7.80 17.08
C LEU A 530 10.74 -7.71 15.56
N ARG A 531 10.83 -6.51 15.00
CA ARG A 531 10.62 -6.27 13.56
C ARG A 531 11.67 -6.99 12.69
N ASN A 532 12.89 -7.15 13.20
CA ASN A 532 14.00 -7.75 12.48
C ASN A 532 14.25 -9.22 12.88
N GLY A 533 13.35 -9.84 13.65
CA GLY A 533 13.42 -11.27 14.01
C GLY A 533 14.32 -11.60 15.21
N PHE A 534 14.88 -10.61 15.89
CA PHE A 534 15.74 -10.78 17.08
C PHE A 534 14.89 -10.91 18.36
N LEU A 535 14.11 -11.98 18.43
CA LEU A 535 13.08 -12.14 19.47
C LEU A 535 13.64 -12.29 20.89
N VAL A 536 14.82 -12.92 21.03
CA VAL A 536 15.47 -13.13 22.33
C VAL A 536 16.04 -11.81 22.85
N GLU A 537 16.69 -11.04 21.99
CA GLU A 537 17.25 -9.73 22.30
C GLU A 537 16.16 -8.74 22.72
N ALA A 538 14.97 -8.80 22.11
CA ALA A 538 13.82 -8.02 22.55
C ALA A 538 13.43 -8.32 24.01
N LEU A 539 13.45 -9.59 24.43
CA LEU A 539 13.17 -9.99 25.82
C LEU A 539 14.31 -9.64 26.78
N ILE A 540 15.57 -9.65 26.31
CA ILE A 540 16.72 -9.19 27.08
C ILE A 540 16.60 -7.69 27.37
N VAL A 541 16.29 -6.87 26.35
CA VAL A 541 16.06 -5.43 26.52
C VAL A 541 14.92 -5.16 27.50
N TYR A 542 13.84 -5.93 27.44
CA TYR A 542 12.75 -5.83 28.42
C TYR A 542 13.22 -6.18 29.85
N CYS A 543 14.06 -7.21 30.02
CA CYS A 543 14.65 -7.55 31.31
C CYS A 543 15.61 -6.48 31.83
N ASP A 544 16.41 -5.88 30.97
CA ASP A 544 17.34 -4.79 31.31
C ASP A 544 16.61 -3.52 31.72
N MET A 545 15.48 -3.22 31.07
CA MET A 545 14.60 -2.13 31.47
C MET A 545 14.10 -2.34 32.92
N LEU A 546 13.67 -3.56 33.25
CA LEU A 546 13.21 -3.91 34.59
C LEU A 546 14.33 -3.90 35.63
N SER A 547 15.54 -4.34 35.28
CA SER A 547 16.69 -4.33 36.20
C SER A 547 17.11 -2.90 36.58
N ARG A 548 16.83 -1.92 35.71
CA ARG A 548 17.01 -0.48 35.94
C ARG A 548 15.80 0.20 36.59
N LEU A 549 14.86 -0.57 37.13
CA LEU A 549 13.67 -0.08 37.84
C LEU A 549 12.76 0.82 36.99
N VAL A 550 12.77 0.66 35.66
CA VAL A 550 11.81 1.35 34.77
C VAL A 550 10.54 0.51 34.72
N LEU A 551 9.43 1.09 35.16
CA LEU A 551 8.14 0.41 35.19
C LEU A 551 7.61 0.20 33.75
N PRO A 552 7.19 -1.03 33.38
CA PRO A 552 6.63 -1.32 32.07
C PRO A 552 5.19 -0.80 31.96
N GLY A 553 4.89 -0.07 30.90
CA GLY A 553 3.54 0.28 30.48
C GLY A 553 3.00 -0.70 29.42
N ASN A 554 1.80 -0.40 28.89
CA ASN A 554 1.09 -1.27 27.94
C ASN A 554 1.90 -1.59 26.67
N PHE A 555 2.69 -0.65 26.15
CA PHE A 555 3.54 -0.89 24.98
C PHE A 555 4.65 -1.90 25.28
N ALA A 556 5.32 -1.78 26.44
CA ALA A 556 6.34 -2.73 26.86
C ALA A 556 5.76 -4.12 27.12
N PHE A 557 4.59 -4.22 27.74
CA PHE A 557 3.90 -5.49 27.93
C PHE A 557 3.53 -6.16 26.61
N SER A 558 2.93 -5.43 25.68
CA SER A 558 2.54 -5.95 24.37
C SER A 558 3.74 -6.51 23.60
N MET A 559 4.87 -5.80 23.63
CA MET A 559 6.08 -6.23 22.93
C MET A 559 6.65 -7.53 23.51
N ALA A 560 6.71 -7.64 24.85
CA ALA A 560 7.27 -8.80 25.52
C ALA A 560 6.39 -10.03 25.30
N LEU A 561 5.07 -9.86 25.40
CA LEU A 561 4.09 -10.92 25.10
C LEU A 561 4.19 -11.38 23.65
N LYS A 562 4.37 -10.47 22.69
CA LYS A 562 4.57 -10.83 21.28
C LYS A 562 5.84 -11.66 21.08
N ALA A 563 6.96 -11.25 21.69
CA ALA A 563 8.20 -12.02 21.64
C ALA A 563 8.02 -13.43 22.23
N CYS A 564 7.36 -13.54 23.40
CA CYS A 564 7.09 -14.82 24.04
C CYS A 564 6.16 -15.72 23.21
N ALA A 565 5.18 -15.15 22.50
CA ALA A 565 4.27 -15.89 21.64
C ALA A 565 5.05 -16.52 20.48
N GLU A 566 5.83 -15.72 19.76
CA GLU A 566 6.62 -16.16 18.60
C GLU A 566 7.74 -17.14 18.99
N LEU A 567 8.33 -17.00 20.19
CA LEU A 567 9.31 -17.95 20.73
C LEU A 567 8.69 -19.20 21.39
N SER A 568 7.36 -19.27 21.52
CA SER A 568 6.67 -20.31 22.32
C SER A 568 7.16 -20.40 23.78
N GLU A 569 7.53 -19.27 24.38
CA GLU A 569 8.04 -19.17 25.76
C GLU A 569 6.93 -18.87 26.78
N LEU A 570 6.07 -19.86 27.02
CA LEU A 570 4.93 -19.72 27.91
C LEU A 570 5.30 -19.33 29.35
N ARG A 571 6.45 -19.80 29.87
CA ARG A 571 6.88 -19.51 31.24
C ARG A 571 7.18 -18.03 31.44
N VAL A 572 7.89 -17.42 30.49
CA VAL A 572 8.19 -15.98 30.50
C VAL A 572 6.90 -15.19 30.26
N GLY A 573 6.09 -15.60 29.29
CA GLY A 573 4.81 -14.97 29.01
C GLY A 573 3.85 -14.93 30.23
N ARG A 574 3.79 -16.03 31.01
CA ARG A 574 3.03 -16.07 32.29
C ARG A 574 3.59 -15.11 33.34
N ALA A 575 4.91 -14.93 33.38
CA ALA A 575 5.54 -13.98 34.29
C ALA A 575 5.21 -12.53 33.91
N VAL A 576 5.18 -12.21 32.61
CA VAL A 576 4.74 -10.90 32.10
C VAL A 576 3.25 -10.69 32.38
N HIS A 577 2.40 -11.71 32.16
CA HIS A 577 0.99 -11.64 32.52
C HIS A 577 0.77 -11.38 34.02
N ALA A 578 1.56 -12.01 34.90
CA ALA A 578 1.51 -11.71 36.33
C ALA A 578 1.94 -10.28 36.68
N GLN A 579 2.85 -9.66 35.89
CA GLN A 579 3.20 -8.24 36.06
C GLN A 579 2.04 -7.34 35.64
N ILE A 580 1.37 -7.65 34.53
CA ILE A 580 0.18 -6.92 34.06
C ILE A 580 -0.92 -6.94 35.14
N VAL A 581 -1.22 -8.10 35.71
CA VAL A 581 -2.24 -8.24 36.78
C VAL A 581 -1.87 -7.46 38.04
N LYS A 582 -0.58 -7.28 38.33
CA LYS A 582 -0.08 -6.51 39.48
C LYS A 582 0.10 -5.02 39.19
N SER A 583 -0.03 -4.60 37.93
CA SER A 583 0.10 -3.20 37.53
C SER A 583 -1.06 -2.38 38.09
N SER A 584 -0.81 -1.11 38.38
CA SER A 584 -1.86 -0.14 38.73
C SER A 584 -2.66 0.34 37.50
N GLU A 585 -2.08 0.20 36.30
CA GLU A 585 -2.75 0.53 35.04
C GLU A 585 -3.52 -0.68 34.49
N GLU A 586 -4.75 -0.45 34.05
CA GLU A 586 -5.55 -1.49 33.40
C GLU A 586 -4.96 -1.86 32.02
N PRO A 587 -4.90 -3.16 31.67
CA PRO A 587 -4.39 -3.59 30.38
C PRO A 587 -5.31 -3.11 29.26
N ASP A 588 -4.73 -2.36 28.32
CA ASP A 588 -5.47 -1.95 27.14
C ASP A 588 -5.79 -3.13 26.20
N GLN A 589 -6.54 -2.83 25.15
CA GLN A 589 -6.93 -3.81 24.14
C GLN A 589 -5.72 -4.46 23.44
N VAL A 590 -4.60 -3.74 23.30
CA VAL A 590 -3.40 -4.22 22.61
C VAL A 590 -2.70 -5.28 23.46
N VAL A 591 -2.57 -5.04 24.77
CA VAL A 591 -2.05 -6.01 25.74
C VAL A 591 -2.97 -7.23 25.82
N SER A 592 -4.28 -7.02 25.92
CA SER A 592 -5.25 -8.11 25.98
C SER A 592 -5.20 -9.01 24.75
N ASN A 593 -5.11 -8.43 23.55
CA ASN A 593 -4.95 -9.20 22.31
C ASN A 593 -3.60 -9.94 22.26
N ALA A 594 -2.52 -9.35 22.78
CA ALA A 594 -1.22 -10.01 22.87
C ALA A 594 -1.23 -11.20 23.84
N LEU A 595 -1.98 -11.11 24.96
CA LEU A 595 -2.20 -12.23 25.89
C LEU A 595 -2.97 -13.37 25.23
N LEU A 596 -4.07 -13.06 24.52
CA LEU A 596 -4.81 -14.06 23.75
C LEU A 596 -3.89 -14.78 22.77
N ARG A 597 -3.08 -14.01 22.02
CA ARG A 597 -2.12 -14.56 21.07
C ARG A 597 -1.08 -15.45 21.74
N LEU A 598 -0.47 -15.03 22.85
CA LEU A 598 0.49 -15.83 23.61
C LEU A 598 -0.10 -17.19 24.01
N TYR A 599 -1.23 -17.21 24.69
CA TYR A 599 -1.80 -18.46 25.19
C TYR A 599 -2.31 -19.35 24.05
N ALA A 600 -2.89 -18.74 23.02
CA ALA A 600 -3.38 -19.46 21.87
C ALA A 600 -2.23 -20.05 21.06
N GLU A 601 -1.12 -19.31 20.87
CA GLU A 601 0.16 -19.78 20.29
C GLU A 601 0.93 -20.80 21.15
N ASN A 602 0.52 -21.03 22.40
CA ASN A 602 1.09 -22.07 23.26
C ASN A 602 0.09 -23.21 23.55
N GLY A 603 -1.07 -23.23 22.89
CA GLY A 603 -2.04 -24.32 22.96
C GLY A 603 -2.82 -24.36 24.29
N CYS A 604 -2.70 -23.31 25.11
CA CYS A 604 -3.32 -23.20 26.41
C CYS A 604 -4.73 -22.63 26.29
N PHE A 605 -5.61 -23.32 25.56
CA PHE A 605 -6.92 -22.80 25.16
C PHE A 605 -7.86 -22.45 26.34
N VAL A 606 -7.74 -23.18 27.45
CA VAL A 606 -8.48 -22.85 28.69
C VAL A 606 -8.07 -21.47 29.22
N ASP A 607 -6.77 -21.16 29.20
CA ASP A 607 -6.26 -19.87 29.64
C ASP A 607 -6.63 -18.75 28.66
N VAL A 608 -6.71 -19.06 27.35
CA VAL A 608 -7.24 -18.12 26.34
C VAL A 608 -8.67 -17.70 26.68
N PHE A 609 -9.57 -18.65 26.97
CA PHE A 609 -10.94 -18.31 27.34
C PHE A 609 -11.03 -17.56 28.67
N LYS A 610 -10.18 -17.86 29.65
CA LYS A 610 -10.13 -17.08 30.90
C LYS A 610 -9.76 -15.61 30.63
N VAL A 611 -8.68 -15.37 29.88
CA VAL A 611 -8.25 -14.02 29.50
C VAL A 611 -9.37 -13.33 28.74
N PHE A 612 -9.94 -14.01 27.75
CA PHE A 612 -11.04 -13.48 26.94
C PHE A 612 -12.26 -13.11 27.79
N ASP A 613 -12.62 -13.96 28.75
CA ASP A 613 -13.76 -13.75 29.61
C ASP A 613 -13.55 -12.60 30.61
N THR A 614 -12.30 -12.31 30.99
CA THR A 614 -11.94 -11.17 31.84
C THR A 614 -11.77 -9.84 31.11
N MET A 615 -11.78 -9.81 29.77
CA MET A 615 -11.60 -8.57 29.01
C MET A 615 -12.82 -7.63 29.19
N PRO A 616 -12.60 -6.35 29.57
CA PRO A 616 -13.68 -5.39 29.83
C PRO A 616 -14.43 -5.02 28.55
N GLU A 617 -13.72 -4.87 27.43
CA GLU A 617 -14.30 -4.68 26.11
C GLU A 617 -13.82 -5.78 25.15
N ARG A 618 -14.77 -6.35 24.40
CA ARG A 618 -14.50 -7.34 23.34
C ARG A 618 -15.00 -6.76 22.04
N ASN A 619 -14.08 -6.46 21.14
CA ASN A 619 -14.41 -5.97 19.81
C ASN A 619 -14.12 -7.03 18.74
N VAL A 620 -14.47 -6.74 17.49
CA VAL A 620 -14.27 -7.65 16.35
C VAL A 620 -12.81 -8.10 16.20
N VAL A 621 -11.83 -7.28 16.59
CA VAL A 621 -10.40 -7.62 16.50
C VAL A 621 -10.03 -8.73 17.50
N SER A 622 -10.55 -8.66 18.74
CA SER A 622 -10.31 -9.69 19.76
C SER A 622 -10.86 -11.07 19.33
N TRP A 623 -12.08 -11.10 18.78
CA TRP A 623 -12.67 -12.32 18.21
C TRP A 623 -11.92 -12.84 16.99
N ASN A 624 -11.52 -11.96 16.07
CA ASN A 624 -10.77 -12.36 14.88
C ASN A 624 -9.43 -12.99 15.26
N SER A 625 -8.75 -12.44 16.27
CA SER A 625 -7.48 -12.98 16.78
C SER A 625 -7.68 -14.38 17.34
N LEU A 626 -8.77 -14.59 18.08
CA LEU A 626 -9.14 -15.88 18.65
C LEU A 626 -9.48 -16.92 17.56
N ILE A 627 -10.37 -16.56 16.63
CA ILE A 627 -10.81 -17.41 15.51
C ILE A 627 -9.61 -17.81 14.64
N ALA A 628 -8.73 -16.86 14.30
CA ALA A 628 -7.54 -17.08 13.50
C ALA A 628 -6.54 -18.00 14.19
N SER A 629 -6.31 -17.81 15.49
CA SER A 629 -5.36 -18.65 16.22
C SER A 629 -5.85 -20.11 16.33
N PHE A 630 -7.14 -20.33 16.56
CA PHE A 630 -7.71 -21.68 16.51
C PHE A 630 -7.64 -22.29 15.10
N ALA A 631 -7.93 -21.51 14.06
CA ALA A 631 -7.88 -21.97 12.68
C ALA A 631 -6.46 -22.41 12.25
N GLN A 632 -5.42 -21.72 12.70
CA GLN A 632 -4.01 -22.05 12.42
C GLN A 632 -3.53 -23.34 13.09
N ARG A 633 -4.23 -23.82 14.13
CA ARG A 633 -3.84 -24.99 14.94
C ARG A 633 -4.69 -26.22 14.67
N ASP A 634 -5.40 -26.21 13.56
CA ASP A 634 -6.32 -27.25 13.14
C ASP A 634 -7.44 -27.54 14.18
N GLN A 635 -7.67 -26.59 15.10
CA GLN A 635 -8.76 -26.60 16.07
C GLN A 635 -10.02 -26.00 15.43
N VAL A 636 -10.45 -26.65 14.34
CA VAL A 636 -11.51 -26.15 13.45
C VAL A 636 -12.86 -26.00 14.15
N PHE A 637 -13.18 -26.90 15.10
CA PHE A 637 -14.43 -26.84 15.86
C PHE A 637 -14.48 -25.65 16.83
N GLN A 638 -13.37 -25.37 17.52
CA GLN A 638 -13.26 -24.24 18.45
C GLN A 638 -13.33 -22.91 17.70
N SER A 639 -12.75 -22.84 16.49
CA SER A 639 -12.86 -21.67 15.60
C SER A 639 -14.32 -21.38 15.23
N LEU A 640 -15.09 -22.41 14.85
CA LEU A 640 -16.53 -22.29 14.56
C LEU A 640 -17.36 -21.91 15.79
N ASP A 641 -17.05 -22.51 16.96
CA ASP A 641 -17.74 -22.18 18.22
C ASP A 641 -17.51 -20.73 18.63
N CYS A 642 -16.28 -20.23 18.51
CA CYS A 642 -15.96 -18.83 18.76
C CYS A 642 -16.74 -17.90 17.84
N PHE A 643 -16.85 -18.22 16.54
CA PHE A 643 -17.65 -17.43 15.61
C PHE A 643 -19.14 -17.43 15.97
N ARG A 644 -19.70 -18.57 16.43
CA ARG A 644 -21.09 -18.62 16.91
C ARG A 644 -21.30 -17.81 18.19
N ARG A 645 -20.37 -17.89 19.15
CA ARG A 645 -20.42 -17.08 20.38
C ARG A 645 -20.36 -15.59 20.08
N MET A 646 -19.50 -15.19 19.14
CA MET A 646 -19.43 -13.81 18.63
C MET A 646 -20.79 -13.36 18.08
N GLN A 647 -21.43 -14.17 17.22
CA GLN A 647 -22.75 -13.88 16.67
C GLN A 647 -23.85 -13.84 17.74
N GLY A 648 -23.83 -14.76 18.71
CA GLY A 648 -24.79 -14.82 19.81
C GLY A 648 -24.75 -13.60 20.73
N GLN A 649 -23.62 -12.89 20.80
CA GLN A 649 -23.47 -11.63 21.52
C GLN A 649 -23.95 -10.41 20.72
N GLY A 650 -24.56 -10.61 19.54
CA GLY A 650 -25.01 -9.51 18.68
C GLY A 650 -23.87 -8.75 18.00
N MET A 651 -22.64 -9.26 18.06
CA MET A 651 -21.48 -8.64 17.43
C MET A 651 -21.49 -8.93 15.93
N GLY A 652 -21.47 -7.88 15.11
CA GLY A 652 -21.27 -8.00 13.67
C GLY A 652 -19.87 -8.53 13.33
N PHE A 653 -19.71 -9.08 12.14
CA PHE A 653 -18.42 -9.57 11.62
C PHE A 653 -17.80 -8.56 10.64
N SER A 654 -16.48 -8.62 10.48
CA SER A 654 -15.76 -7.87 9.43
C SER A 654 -15.34 -8.80 8.28
N TRP A 655 -14.87 -8.24 7.18
CA TRP A 655 -14.30 -9.00 6.06
C TRP A 655 -13.14 -9.90 6.51
N VAL A 656 -12.31 -9.42 7.45
CA VAL A 656 -11.26 -10.23 8.08
C VAL A 656 -11.84 -11.48 8.74
N THR A 657 -12.92 -11.34 9.51
CA THR A 657 -13.60 -12.48 10.16
C THR A 657 -14.01 -13.53 9.13
N LEU A 658 -14.61 -13.10 8.01
CA LEU A 658 -15.10 -13.99 6.96
C LEU A 658 -13.97 -14.71 6.22
N THR A 659 -12.89 -13.99 5.88
CA THR A 659 -11.70 -14.60 5.26
C THR A 659 -10.99 -15.59 6.17
N THR A 660 -11.20 -15.54 7.49
CA THR A 660 -10.67 -16.53 8.42
C THR A 660 -11.60 -17.74 8.58
N ILE A 661 -12.91 -17.55 8.69
CA ILE A 661 -13.85 -18.64 9.00
C ILE A 661 -14.26 -19.47 7.77
N LEU A 662 -14.36 -18.87 6.57
CA LEU A 662 -14.73 -19.59 5.35
C LEU A 662 -13.74 -20.70 4.98
N PRO A 663 -12.40 -20.51 5.07
CA PRO A 663 -11.44 -21.60 4.90
C PRO A 663 -11.61 -22.73 5.92
N VAL A 664 -11.98 -22.43 7.16
CA VAL A 664 -12.29 -23.45 8.18
C VAL A 664 -13.47 -24.30 7.74
N CYS A 665 -14.52 -23.66 7.20
CA CYS A 665 -15.68 -24.36 6.63
C CYS A 665 -15.30 -25.25 5.45
N ALA A 666 -14.45 -24.73 4.56
CA ALA A 666 -13.94 -25.43 3.37
C ALA A 666 -13.19 -26.71 3.76
N ARG A 667 -12.32 -26.62 4.77
CA ARG A 667 -11.55 -27.76 5.30
C ARG A 667 -12.45 -28.84 5.88
N MET A 668 -13.48 -28.45 6.63
CA MET A 668 -14.43 -29.35 7.27
C MET A 668 -15.53 -29.88 6.35
N THR A 669 -15.59 -29.44 5.09
CA THR A 669 -16.74 -29.68 4.20
C THR A 669 -18.09 -29.23 4.79
N ALA A 670 -18.08 -28.19 5.63
CA ALA A 670 -19.22 -27.73 6.42
C ALA A 670 -20.17 -26.84 5.59
N LEU A 671 -20.79 -27.42 4.55
CA LEU A 671 -21.60 -26.71 3.55
C LEU A 671 -22.73 -25.88 4.18
N HIS A 672 -23.43 -26.42 5.18
CA HIS A 672 -24.56 -25.73 5.81
C HIS A 672 -24.11 -24.44 6.50
N PHE A 673 -23.00 -24.50 7.25
CA PHE A 673 -22.46 -23.35 7.92
C PHE A 673 -21.91 -22.31 6.93
N GLY A 674 -21.26 -22.77 5.87
CA GLY A 674 -20.86 -21.89 4.76
C GLY A 674 -22.03 -21.20 4.07
N LYS A 675 -23.18 -21.87 3.91
CA LYS A 675 -24.42 -21.27 3.40
C LYS A 675 -25.02 -20.25 4.35
N GLU A 676 -24.98 -20.49 5.67
CA GLU A 676 -25.41 -19.53 6.68
C GLU A 676 -24.58 -18.24 6.60
N ILE A 677 -23.24 -18.36 6.52
CA ILE A 677 -22.33 -17.24 6.33
C ILE A 677 -22.63 -16.52 5.01
N HIS A 678 -22.82 -17.26 3.91
CA HIS A 678 -23.16 -16.66 2.62
C HIS A 678 -24.47 -15.86 2.69
N ALA A 679 -25.50 -16.40 3.34
CA ALA A 679 -26.76 -15.68 3.52
C ALA A 679 -26.57 -14.38 4.32
N GLN A 680 -25.68 -14.37 5.31
CA GLN A 680 -25.34 -13.15 6.05
C GLN A 680 -24.58 -12.13 5.19
N ILE A 681 -23.65 -12.57 4.33
CA ILE A 681 -22.97 -11.70 3.35
C ILE A 681 -24.01 -11.05 2.43
N VAL A 682 -24.93 -11.84 1.87
CA VAL A 682 -25.99 -11.35 0.96
C VAL A 682 -26.94 -10.37 1.65
N LYS A 683 -27.25 -10.58 2.93
CA LYS A 683 -28.09 -9.68 3.73
C LYS A 683 -27.37 -8.40 4.16
N SER A 684 -26.04 -8.32 4.03
CA SER A 684 -25.28 -7.16 4.44
C SER A 684 -25.47 -5.99 3.48
N THR A 685 -25.47 -4.75 3.99
CA THR A 685 -25.61 -3.53 3.18
C THR A 685 -24.33 -3.16 2.41
N LYS A 686 -23.21 -3.82 2.71
CA LYS A 686 -21.90 -3.57 2.11
C LYS A 686 -21.60 -4.63 1.05
N ARG A 687 -21.04 -4.23 -0.08
CA ARG A 687 -20.57 -5.20 -1.10
C ARG A 687 -19.33 -5.94 -0.57
N PRO A 688 -19.29 -7.28 -0.68
CA PRO A 688 -18.10 -8.04 -0.31
C PRO A 688 -16.94 -7.74 -1.26
N ASP A 689 -15.72 -7.73 -0.73
CA ASP A 689 -14.51 -7.59 -1.53
C ASP A 689 -14.12 -8.92 -2.22
N VAL A 690 -13.19 -8.83 -3.17
CA VAL A 690 -12.71 -9.99 -3.94
C VAL A 690 -12.12 -11.10 -3.03
N PRO A 691 -11.33 -10.81 -1.98
CA PRO A 691 -10.82 -11.85 -1.07
C PRO A 691 -11.90 -12.65 -0.33
N VAL A 692 -12.97 -11.99 0.13
CA VAL A 692 -14.10 -12.68 0.77
C VAL A 692 -14.83 -13.56 -0.25
N LEU A 693 -15.04 -13.05 -1.47
CA LEU A 693 -15.67 -13.82 -2.55
C LEU A 693 -14.82 -15.03 -2.96
N ASN A 694 -13.50 -14.88 -3.10
CA ASN A 694 -12.57 -15.99 -3.37
C ASN A 694 -12.64 -17.06 -2.26
N SER A 695 -12.67 -16.64 -0.99
CA SER A 695 -12.81 -17.56 0.15
C SER A 695 -14.16 -18.32 0.13
N LEU A 696 -15.23 -17.66 -0.33
CA LEU A 696 -16.55 -18.24 -0.43
C LEU A 696 -16.64 -19.24 -1.59
N VAL A 697 -16.03 -18.92 -2.73
CA VAL A 697 -15.87 -19.80 -3.89
C VAL A 697 -15.07 -21.06 -3.49
N ASP A 698 -13.93 -20.91 -2.81
CA ASP A 698 -13.13 -22.03 -2.30
C ASP A 698 -13.94 -22.93 -1.35
N MET A 699 -14.72 -22.32 -0.46
CA MET A 699 -15.60 -23.05 0.47
C MET A 699 -16.64 -23.91 -0.27
N TYR A 700 -17.31 -23.36 -1.28
CA TYR A 700 -18.28 -24.15 -2.07
C TYR A 700 -17.61 -25.25 -2.90
N ALA A 701 -16.46 -24.95 -3.52
CA ALA A 701 -15.68 -25.92 -4.28
C ALA A 701 -15.23 -27.11 -3.41
N LYS A 702 -14.64 -26.81 -2.24
CA LYS A 702 -14.20 -27.81 -1.24
C LYS A 702 -15.32 -28.39 -0.40
N SER A 703 -16.58 -28.06 -0.69
CA SER A 703 -17.76 -28.70 -0.09
C SER A 703 -18.56 -29.53 -1.11
N GLY A 704 -18.02 -29.74 -2.31
CA GLY A 704 -18.69 -30.50 -3.37
C GLY A 704 -19.96 -29.82 -3.88
N ALA A 705 -20.07 -28.49 -3.76
CA ALA A 705 -21.22 -27.71 -4.22
C ALA A 705 -20.81 -26.83 -5.41
N ILE A 706 -20.35 -27.47 -6.49
CA ILE A 706 -19.74 -26.78 -7.64
C ILE A 706 -20.68 -25.79 -8.32
N ASP A 707 -21.98 -26.06 -8.34
CA ASP A 707 -22.98 -25.13 -8.89
C ASP A 707 -23.01 -23.79 -8.12
N TYR A 708 -22.91 -23.84 -6.79
CA TYR A 708 -22.86 -22.64 -5.97
C TYR A 708 -21.52 -21.90 -6.15
N CYS A 709 -20.42 -22.65 -6.27
CA CYS A 709 -19.10 -22.09 -6.60
C CYS A 709 -19.16 -21.28 -7.91
N LYS A 710 -19.71 -21.88 -8.97
CA LYS A 710 -19.89 -21.22 -10.28
C LYS A 710 -20.78 -19.97 -10.18
N ARG A 711 -21.93 -20.07 -9.51
CA ARG A 711 -22.87 -18.93 -9.37
C ARG A 711 -22.25 -17.74 -8.64
N VAL A 712 -21.46 -17.98 -7.59
CA VAL A 712 -20.76 -16.91 -6.88
C VAL A 712 -19.71 -16.30 -7.79
N PHE A 713 -18.90 -17.11 -8.47
CA PHE A 713 -17.87 -16.65 -9.39
C PHE A 713 -18.45 -15.82 -10.55
N ASP A 714 -19.48 -16.32 -11.23
CA ASP A 714 -20.14 -15.63 -12.35
C ASP A 714 -20.71 -14.27 -11.89
N GLY A 715 -21.21 -14.19 -10.64
CA GLY A 715 -21.71 -12.95 -10.03
C GLY A 715 -20.66 -11.93 -9.58
N MET A 716 -19.36 -12.25 -9.61
CA MET A 716 -18.29 -11.32 -9.21
C MET A 716 -18.09 -10.21 -10.25
N GLN A 717 -18.12 -8.94 -9.82
CA GLN A 717 -17.89 -7.76 -10.69
C GLN A 717 -16.44 -7.64 -11.15
N SER A 718 -15.49 -8.01 -10.29
CA SER A 718 -14.05 -8.04 -10.57
C SER A 718 -13.50 -9.40 -10.18
N LYS A 719 -12.65 -9.98 -11.02
CA LYS A 719 -12.01 -11.29 -10.81
C LYS A 719 -10.50 -11.12 -10.95
N ASP A 720 -9.75 -11.58 -9.97
CA ASP A 720 -8.28 -11.60 -10.02
C ASP A 720 -7.78 -13.00 -10.37
N LEU A 721 -6.47 -13.15 -10.53
CA LEU A 721 -5.82 -14.44 -10.80
C LEU A 721 -6.21 -15.51 -9.77
N THR A 722 -6.34 -15.11 -8.50
CA THR A 722 -6.78 -16.01 -7.42
C THR A 722 -8.21 -16.49 -7.64
N SER A 723 -9.15 -15.63 -8.05
CA SER A 723 -10.53 -16.03 -8.38
C SER A 723 -10.57 -17.15 -9.41
N TRP A 724 -9.81 -17.01 -10.51
CA TRP A 724 -9.75 -18.01 -11.57
C TRP A 724 -9.11 -19.32 -11.10
N ASN A 725 -7.96 -19.23 -10.42
CA ASN A 725 -7.24 -20.39 -9.90
C ASN A 725 -8.08 -21.19 -8.90
N THR A 726 -8.83 -20.53 -8.02
CA THR A 726 -9.72 -21.20 -7.05
C THR A 726 -10.81 -22.00 -7.74
N VAL A 727 -11.46 -21.44 -8.77
CA VAL A 727 -12.53 -22.15 -9.49
C VAL A 727 -11.97 -23.28 -10.34
N LEU A 728 -10.83 -23.08 -11.02
CA LEU A 728 -10.16 -24.15 -11.77
C LEU A 728 -9.79 -25.34 -10.88
N ALA A 729 -9.17 -25.08 -9.72
CA ALA A 729 -8.88 -26.12 -8.73
C ALA A 729 -10.15 -26.80 -8.20
N GLY A 730 -11.24 -26.04 -8.07
CA GLY A 730 -12.57 -26.56 -7.75
C GLY A 730 -13.10 -27.53 -8.79
N TYR A 731 -13.05 -27.17 -10.08
CA TYR A 731 -13.46 -28.04 -11.19
C TYR A 731 -12.61 -29.33 -11.25
N ALA A 732 -11.29 -29.21 -11.12
CA ALA A 732 -10.36 -30.34 -11.11
C ALA A 732 -10.66 -31.34 -9.99
N SER A 733 -10.76 -30.85 -8.74
CA SER A 733 -11.04 -31.68 -7.56
C SER A 733 -12.47 -32.26 -7.53
N ASN A 734 -13.40 -31.75 -8.34
CA ASN A 734 -14.77 -32.28 -8.44
C ASN A 734 -15.02 -33.19 -9.66
N GLY A 735 -14.02 -33.34 -10.54
CA GLY A 735 -14.11 -34.19 -11.73
C GLY A 735 -14.87 -33.59 -12.91
N PHE A 736 -14.93 -32.27 -12.98
CA PHE A 736 -15.58 -31.51 -14.05
C PHE A 736 -14.52 -30.81 -14.90
N MET A 737 -13.55 -31.59 -15.40
CA MET A 737 -12.35 -31.05 -16.04
C MET A 737 -12.62 -30.44 -17.41
N GLU A 738 -13.63 -30.93 -18.14
CA GLU A 738 -14.03 -30.34 -19.43
C GLU A 738 -14.51 -28.89 -19.26
N GLU A 739 -15.30 -28.62 -18.22
CA GLU A 739 -15.72 -27.28 -17.82
C GLU A 739 -14.54 -26.45 -17.33
N GLY A 740 -13.60 -27.08 -16.60
CA GLY A 740 -12.33 -26.46 -16.20
C GLY A 740 -11.50 -25.96 -17.39
N MET A 741 -11.39 -26.75 -18.47
CA MET A 741 -10.68 -26.35 -19.70
C MET A 741 -11.37 -25.18 -20.41
N LYS A 742 -12.71 -25.17 -20.46
CA LYS A 742 -13.49 -24.04 -20.99
C LYS A 742 -13.25 -22.77 -20.16
N LEU A 743 -13.20 -22.90 -18.83
CA LEU A 743 -12.93 -21.78 -17.93
C LEU A 743 -11.50 -21.25 -18.11
N PHE A 744 -10.52 -22.12 -18.36
CA PHE A 744 -9.15 -21.71 -18.66
C PHE A 744 -9.06 -20.90 -19.97
N ALA A 745 -9.79 -21.31 -21.02
CA ALA A 745 -9.86 -20.51 -22.24
C ALA A 745 -10.43 -19.11 -21.97
N GLN A 746 -11.51 -19.01 -21.20
CA GLN A 746 -12.12 -17.73 -20.80
C GLN A 746 -11.18 -16.85 -19.97
N MET A 747 -10.36 -17.45 -19.09
CA MET A 747 -9.34 -16.75 -18.30
C MET A 747 -8.32 -16.06 -19.22
N VAL A 748 -7.85 -16.78 -20.23
CA VAL A 748 -6.87 -16.26 -21.21
C VAL A 748 -7.50 -15.18 -22.10
N GLU A 749 -8.73 -15.40 -22.59
CA GLU A 749 -9.48 -14.40 -23.38
C GLU A 749 -9.75 -13.10 -22.59
N SER A 750 -9.90 -13.21 -21.27
CA SER A 750 -10.08 -12.05 -20.37
C SER A 750 -8.77 -11.30 -20.08
N GLY A 751 -7.65 -11.68 -20.70
CA GLY A 751 -6.34 -11.04 -20.53
C GLY A 751 -5.62 -11.38 -19.22
N ILE A 752 -6.11 -12.37 -18.45
CA ILE A 752 -5.46 -12.81 -17.22
C ILE A 752 -4.38 -13.83 -17.57
N ARG A 753 -3.12 -13.53 -17.22
CA ARG A 753 -1.98 -14.41 -17.50
C ARG A 753 -1.96 -15.60 -16.53
N PRO A 754 -1.97 -16.85 -17.02
CA PRO A 754 -1.81 -18.05 -16.19
C PRO A 754 -0.48 -18.09 -15.44
N ASP A 755 -0.49 -18.64 -14.23
CA ASP A 755 0.70 -18.85 -13.39
C ASP A 755 0.90 -20.33 -13.04
N GLY A 756 1.93 -20.63 -12.24
CA GLY A 756 2.20 -22.01 -11.80
C GLY A 756 1.02 -22.64 -11.05
N VAL A 757 0.27 -21.86 -10.27
CA VAL A 757 -0.90 -22.40 -9.56
C VAL A 757 -2.01 -22.76 -10.55
N THR A 758 -2.20 -21.99 -11.63
CA THR A 758 -3.11 -22.33 -12.72
C THR A 758 -2.76 -23.69 -13.32
N PHE A 759 -1.49 -23.91 -13.67
CA PHE A 759 -1.06 -25.15 -14.32
C PHE A 759 -1.11 -26.36 -13.38
N ILE A 760 -0.85 -26.21 -12.08
CA ILE A 760 -1.05 -27.28 -11.10
C ILE A 760 -2.52 -27.74 -11.10
N ALA A 761 -3.46 -26.80 -11.06
CA ALA A 761 -4.90 -27.13 -11.08
C ALA A 761 -5.29 -27.88 -12.36
N LEU A 762 -4.80 -27.44 -13.52
CA LEU A 762 -5.09 -28.08 -14.80
C LEU A 762 -4.45 -29.47 -14.91
N LEU A 763 -3.17 -29.61 -14.59
CA LEU A 763 -2.44 -30.88 -14.69
C LEU A 763 -2.99 -31.93 -13.72
N SER A 764 -3.30 -31.54 -12.48
CA SER A 764 -3.95 -32.43 -11.51
C SER A 764 -5.33 -32.87 -12.01
N GLY A 765 -6.12 -31.94 -12.57
CA GLY A 765 -7.40 -32.26 -13.17
C GLY A 765 -7.31 -33.21 -14.37
N CYS A 766 -6.34 -33.00 -15.27
CA CYS A 766 -6.03 -33.89 -16.38
C CYS A 766 -5.62 -35.29 -15.90
N SER A 767 -4.75 -35.38 -14.88
CA SER A 767 -4.35 -36.66 -14.27
C SER A 767 -5.56 -37.44 -13.77
N HIS A 768 -6.50 -36.76 -13.12
CA HIS A 768 -7.68 -37.40 -12.54
C HIS A 768 -8.82 -37.66 -13.53
N ALA A 769 -8.75 -37.08 -14.73
CA ALA A 769 -9.72 -37.26 -15.80
C ALA A 769 -9.22 -38.20 -16.92
N GLY A 770 -7.95 -38.61 -16.89
CA GLY A 770 -7.33 -39.44 -17.92
C GLY A 770 -6.99 -38.67 -19.21
N LEU A 771 -6.91 -37.34 -19.14
CA LEU A 771 -6.60 -36.46 -20.28
C LEU A 771 -5.08 -36.31 -20.43
N THR A 772 -4.41 -37.42 -20.71
CA THR A 772 -2.94 -37.54 -20.65
C THR A 772 -2.23 -36.73 -21.72
N ASP A 773 -2.79 -36.66 -22.93
CA ASP A 773 -2.19 -35.95 -24.06
C ASP A 773 -2.41 -34.44 -23.93
N GLU A 774 -3.59 -34.00 -23.49
CA GLU A 774 -3.86 -32.60 -23.18
C GLU A 774 -2.98 -32.12 -22.02
N GLY A 775 -2.81 -32.93 -20.98
CA GLY A 775 -1.95 -32.62 -19.84
C GLY A 775 -0.48 -32.45 -20.24
N GLN A 776 0.06 -33.33 -21.09
CA GLN A 776 1.39 -33.14 -21.67
C GLN A 776 1.49 -31.86 -22.51
N SER A 777 0.49 -31.59 -23.36
CA SER A 777 0.45 -30.35 -24.15
C SER A 777 0.45 -29.10 -23.26
N LEU A 778 -0.30 -29.12 -22.16
CA LEU A 778 -0.34 -28.03 -21.18
C LEU A 778 1.01 -27.85 -20.48
N PHE A 779 1.68 -28.94 -20.11
CA PHE A 779 3.01 -28.88 -19.49
C PHE A 779 4.05 -28.25 -20.42
N SER A 780 4.04 -28.56 -21.72
CA SER A 780 4.93 -27.90 -22.70
C SER A 780 4.57 -26.43 -22.90
N LYS A 781 3.27 -26.11 -23.08
CA LYS A 781 2.78 -24.74 -23.25
C LYS A 781 3.07 -23.85 -22.04
N MET A 782 3.09 -24.39 -20.83
CA MET A 782 3.45 -23.67 -19.60
C MET A 782 4.79 -22.95 -19.75
N LYS A 783 5.82 -23.66 -20.25
CA LYS A 783 7.16 -23.12 -20.44
C LYS A 783 7.26 -22.29 -21.72
N GLU A 784 6.82 -22.84 -22.86
CA GLU A 784 7.04 -22.26 -24.18
C GLU A 784 6.08 -21.10 -24.51
N GLY A 785 4.83 -21.18 -24.08
CA GLY A 785 3.79 -20.20 -24.38
C GLY A 785 3.62 -19.12 -23.31
N TYR A 786 3.78 -19.47 -22.02
CA TYR A 786 3.51 -18.57 -20.91
C TYR A 786 4.74 -18.17 -20.10
N GLY A 787 5.91 -18.77 -20.35
CA GLY A 787 7.16 -18.47 -19.65
C GLY A 787 7.14 -18.84 -18.17
N VAL A 788 6.33 -19.83 -17.77
CA VAL A 788 6.24 -20.31 -16.39
C VAL A 788 7.17 -21.52 -16.22
N SER A 789 8.10 -21.45 -15.28
CA SER A 789 9.04 -22.54 -15.01
C SER A 789 8.38 -23.67 -14.19
N PRO A 790 8.50 -24.94 -14.61
CA PRO A 790 7.97 -26.08 -13.85
C PRO A 790 8.57 -26.21 -12.44
N THR A 791 7.70 -26.47 -11.46
CA THR A 791 8.07 -26.75 -10.06
C THR A 791 7.86 -28.23 -9.72
N PHE A 792 8.23 -28.65 -8.51
CA PHE A 792 8.08 -30.03 -8.02
C PHE A 792 6.63 -30.53 -8.15
N GLU A 793 5.65 -29.66 -7.88
CA GLU A 793 4.22 -29.97 -7.94
C GLU A 793 3.75 -30.24 -9.38
N HIS A 794 4.30 -29.52 -10.36
CA HIS A 794 4.00 -29.74 -11.77
C HIS A 794 4.53 -31.10 -12.24
N TYR A 795 5.76 -31.45 -11.87
CA TYR A 795 6.35 -32.75 -12.15
C TYR A 795 5.59 -33.88 -11.45
N ALA A 796 5.16 -33.70 -10.19
CA ALA A 796 4.35 -34.69 -9.49
C ALA A 796 3.03 -34.97 -10.23
N CYS A 797 2.34 -33.93 -10.71
CA CYS A 797 1.12 -34.11 -11.51
C CYS A 797 1.39 -34.83 -12.83
N LEU A 798 2.50 -34.51 -13.51
CA LEU A 798 2.89 -35.16 -14.77
C LEU A 798 3.23 -36.65 -14.57
N VAL A 799 3.96 -36.98 -13.51
CA VAL A 799 4.33 -38.37 -13.16
C VAL A 799 3.09 -39.18 -12.76
N ASP A 800 2.19 -38.62 -11.93
CA ASP A 800 0.91 -39.27 -11.58
C ASP A 800 0.06 -39.54 -12.83
N MET A 801 -0.01 -38.57 -13.75
CA MET A 801 -0.77 -38.69 -14.99
C MET A 801 -0.23 -39.78 -15.92
N LEU A 802 1.09 -39.76 -16.21
CA LEU A 802 1.73 -40.77 -17.05
C LEU A 802 1.64 -42.16 -16.44
N GLY A 803 1.80 -42.24 -15.12
CA GLY A 803 1.73 -43.48 -14.37
C GLY A 803 0.34 -44.13 -14.39
N ARG A 804 -0.74 -43.35 -14.21
CA ARG A 804 -2.13 -43.81 -14.36
C ARG A 804 -2.45 -44.23 -15.79
N ALA A 805 -1.86 -43.58 -16.78
CA ALA A 805 -1.96 -43.97 -18.18
C ALA A 805 -1.17 -45.24 -18.55
N GLY A 806 -0.44 -45.84 -17.59
CA GLY A 806 0.41 -47.02 -17.82
C GLY A 806 1.75 -46.73 -18.49
N ARG A 807 2.08 -45.45 -18.77
CA ARG A 807 3.33 -45.00 -19.39
C ARG A 807 4.47 -44.90 -18.35
N ILE A 808 4.67 -45.96 -17.56
CA ILE A 808 5.60 -45.98 -16.41
C ILE A 808 7.04 -45.66 -16.82
N LYS A 809 7.51 -46.13 -17.98
CA LYS A 809 8.88 -45.87 -18.44
C LYS A 809 9.12 -44.38 -18.64
N GLU A 810 8.15 -43.68 -19.22
CA GLU A 810 8.21 -42.23 -19.42
C GLU A 810 8.09 -41.48 -18.09
N ALA A 811 7.22 -41.96 -17.19
CA ALA A 811 7.15 -41.42 -15.83
C ALA A 811 8.49 -41.53 -15.09
N LEU A 812 9.20 -42.66 -15.22
CA LEU A 812 10.52 -42.85 -14.65
C LEU A 812 11.57 -41.94 -15.31
N ASP A 813 11.55 -41.81 -16.64
CA ASP A 813 12.45 -40.92 -17.38
C ASP A 813 12.30 -39.45 -16.93
N ILE A 814 11.07 -39.00 -16.68
CA ILE A 814 10.81 -37.68 -16.10
C ILE A 814 11.40 -37.54 -14.69
N VAL A 815 11.29 -38.57 -13.84
CA VAL A 815 11.85 -38.56 -12.48
C VAL A 815 13.38 -38.56 -12.49
N GLU A 816 14.02 -39.22 -13.47
CA GLU A 816 15.47 -39.30 -13.59
C GLU A 816 16.08 -38.05 -14.23
N ASN A 817 15.37 -37.40 -15.15
CA ASN A 817 15.87 -36.25 -15.92
C ASN A 817 15.38 -34.88 -15.42
N MET A 818 14.54 -34.82 -14.39
CA MET A 818 14.07 -33.54 -13.85
C MET A 818 15.22 -32.70 -13.26
N PRO A 819 15.19 -31.36 -13.36
CA PRO A 819 16.31 -30.49 -13.00
C PRO A 819 16.53 -30.34 -11.49
N MET A 820 15.67 -30.96 -10.67
CA MET A 820 15.74 -30.92 -9.21
C MET A 820 15.55 -32.33 -8.61
N LYS A 821 16.03 -32.56 -7.38
CA LYS A 821 15.86 -33.87 -6.73
C LYS A 821 14.37 -34.18 -6.50
N PRO A 822 13.90 -35.40 -6.80
CA PRO A 822 12.50 -35.76 -6.62
C PRO A 822 12.08 -35.70 -5.14
N THR A 823 10.86 -35.20 -4.89
CA THR A 823 10.27 -35.12 -3.55
C THR A 823 9.44 -36.36 -3.22
N GLY A 824 9.02 -36.51 -1.95
CA GLY A 824 8.14 -37.61 -1.53
C GLY A 824 6.84 -37.69 -2.32
N SER A 825 6.26 -36.55 -2.74
CA SER A 825 5.05 -36.55 -3.58
C SER A 825 5.28 -37.20 -4.96
N ILE A 826 6.44 -36.99 -5.57
CA ILE A 826 6.78 -37.54 -6.89
C ILE A 826 7.01 -39.05 -6.77
N TRP A 827 7.83 -39.49 -5.81
CA TRP A 827 8.05 -40.92 -5.57
C TRP A 827 6.78 -41.64 -5.13
N GLY A 828 5.91 -41.00 -4.35
CA GLY A 828 4.59 -41.52 -3.97
C GLY A 828 3.67 -41.70 -5.17
N SER A 829 3.68 -40.75 -6.11
CA SER A 829 2.93 -40.86 -7.38
C SER A 829 3.44 -42.03 -8.22
N LEU A 830 4.76 -42.20 -8.33
CA LEU A 830 5.37 -43.33 -9.03
C LEU A 830 5.07 -44.67 -8.34
N LEU A 831 5.13 -44.74 -7.00
CA LEU A 831 4.79 -45.93 -6.23
C LEU A 831 3.32 -46.34 -6.44
N ASN A 832 2.39 -45.38 -6.43
CA ASN A 832 0.99 -45.66 -6.76
C ASN A 832 0.82 -46.17 -8.20
N SER A 833 1.63 -45.66 -9.14
CA SER A 833 1.61 -46.12 -10.53
C SER A 833 2.10 -47.56 -10.67
N CYS A 834 3.16 -47.93 -9.93
CA CYS A 834 3.65 -49.31 -9.88
C CYS A 834 2.59 -50.27 -9.31
N ARG A 835 1.78 -49.83 -8.34
CA ARG A 835 0.65 -50.62 -7.81
C ARG A 835 -0.39 -50.96 -8.88
N LEU A 836 -0.66 -50.02 -9.77
CA LEU A 836 -1.68 -50.17 -10.82
C LEU A 836 -1.21 -51.10 -11.93
N GLN A 837 0.09 -51.10 -12.24
CA GLN A 837 0.68 -51.92 -13.32
C GLN A 837 1.33 -53.22 -12.82
N GLY A 838 1.33 -53.48 -11.51
CA GLY A 838 1.95 -54.68 -10.91
C GLY A 838 3.48 -54.73 -10.99
N ASN A 839 4.16 -53.59 -11.16
CA ASN A 839 5.62 -53.55 -11.29
C ASN A 839 6.31 -53.53 -9.91
N VAL A 840 6.61 -54.71 -9.38
CA VAL A 840 7.18 -54.87 -8.03
C VAL A 840 8.58 -54.29 -7.90
N SER A 841 9.47 -54.49 -8.88
CA SER A 841 10.87 -54.04 -8.77
C SER A 841 10.99 -52.52 -8.72
N LEU A 842 10.23 -51.81 -9.55
CA LEU A 842 10.21 -50.34 -9.50
C LEU A 842 9.49 -49.82 -8.24
N ALA A 843 8.47 -50.53 -7.75
CA ALA A 843 7.82 -50.20 -6.49
C ALA A 843 8.79 -50.27 -5.30
N GLU A 844 9.64 -51.29 -5.24
CA GLU A 844 10.66 -51.42 -4.19
C GLU A 844 11.64 -50.23 -4.23
N ARG A 845 12.15 -49.87 -5.42
CA ARG A 845 13.01 -48.71 -5.58
C ARG A 845 12.34 -47.42 -5.10
N ALA A 846 11.12 -47.14 -5.56
CA ALA A 846 10.39 -45.93 -5.17
C ALA A 846 10.07 -45.90 -3.66
N ALA A 847 9.75 -47.05 -3.05
CA ALA A 847 9.49 -47.15 -1.63
C ALA A 847 10.74 -46.92 -0.77
N MET A 848 11.92 -47.39 -1.21
CA MET A 848 13.17 -47.14 -0.49
C MET A 848 13.51 -45.65 -0.46
N GLU A 849 13.37 -44.94 -1.59
CA GLU A 849 13.53 -43.48 -1.64
C GLU A 849 12.53 -42.77 -0.70
N LEU A 850 11.27 -43.22 -0.65
CA LEU A 850 10.26 -42.70 0.26
C LEU A 850 10.56 -42.97 1.74
N PHE A 851 11.20 -44.08 2.08
CA PHE A 851 11.56 -44.40 3.47
C PHE A 851 12.72 -43.55 3.99
N GLU A 852 13.59 -43.08 3.10
CA GLU A 852 14.63 -42.10 3.42
C GLU A 852 14.04 -40.68 3.55
N LEU A 853 13.15 -40.29 2.63
CA LEU A 853 12.54 -38.95 2.63
C LEU A 853 11.45 -38.75 3.71
N GLU A 854 10.60 -39.75 3.94
CA GLU A 854 9.39 -39.67 4.76
C GLU A 854 9.23 -40.88 5.68
N ARG A 855 10.26 -41.12 6.52
CA ARG A 855 10.37 -42.31 7.40
C ARG A 855 9.16 -42.60 8.28
N HIS A 856 8.38 -41.59 8.66
CA HIS A 856 7.24 -41.72 9.57
C HIS A 856 5.88 -41.74 8.87
N ASN A 857 5.83 -41.72 7.54
CA ASN A 857 4.57 -41.72 6.79
C ASN A 857 4.01 -43.17 6.64
N PRO A 858 2.92 -43.54 7.33
CA PRO A 858 2.36 -44.89 7.26
C PRO A 858 1.85 -45.27 5.87
N GLY A 859 1.46 -44.28 5.04
CA GLY A 859 0.91 -44.50 3.71
C GLY A 859 1.88 -45.22 2.78
N ASN A 860 3.17 -44.89 2.85
CA ASN A 860 4.22 -45.45 1.99
C ASN A 860 4.41 -46.95 2.25
N TYR A 861 4.42 -47.35 3.53
CA TYR A 861 4.52 -48.75 3.94
C TYR A 861 3.28 -49.55 3.55
N VAL A 862 2.09 -48.99 3.82
CA VAL A 862 0.82 -49.65 3.45
C VAL A 862 0.72 -49.82 1.95
N MET A 863 1.20 -48.86 1.15
CA MET A 863 1.18 -48.96 -0.31
C MET A 863 2.11 -50.07 -0.81
N LEU A 864 3.36 -50.14 -0.34
CA LEU A 864 4.26 -51.25 -0.71
C LEU A 864 3.72 -52.62 -0.27
N SER A 865 3.16 -52.69 0.94
CA SER A 865 2.51 -53.90 1.45
C SER A 865 1.34 -54.35 0.55
N ASN A 866 0.52 -53.41 0.09
CA ASN A 866 -0.57 -53.69 -0.85
C ASN A 866 -0.05 -54.18 -2.21
N ILE A 867 1.08 -53.64 -2.70
CA ILE A 867 1.71 -54.09 -3.95
C ILE A 867 2.18 -55.54 -3.83
N TYR A 868 2.85 -55.90 -2.74
CA TYR A 868 3.24 -57.28 -2.49
C TYR A 868 2.04 -58.22 -2.36
N ALA A 869 0.98 -57.79 -1.68
CA ALA A 869 -0.25 -58.59 -1.57
C ALA A 869 -0.90 -58.84 -2.94
N ASN A 870 -0.98 -57.82 -3.81
CA ASN A 870 -1.47 -57.95 -5.18
C ASN A 870 -0.63 -58.93 -6.02
N ALA A 871 0.68 -59.00 -5.77
CA ALA A 871 1.59 -59.92 -6.44
C ALA A 871 1.66 -61.32 -5.78
N GLY A 872 0.89 -61.58 -4.73
CA GLY A 872 0.91 -62.85 -3.98
C GLY A 872 2.17 -63.06 -3.12
N MET A 873 2.98 -62.02 -2.90
CA MET A 873 4.27 -62.09 -2.19
C MET A 873 4.08 -61.87 -0.67
N TRP A 874 3.49 -62.85 0.02
CA TRP A 874 3.15 -62.74 1.45
C TRP A 874 4.34 -62.56 2.39
N GLU A 875 5.52 -63.10 2.06
CA GLU A 875 6.74 -62.82 2.81
C GLU A 875 7.10 -61.33 2.80
N GLY A 876 6.96 -60.67 1.65
CA GLY A 876 7.17 -59.22 1.52
C GLY A 876 6.18 -58.40 2.35
N VAL A 877 4.91 -58.83 2.39
CA VAL A 877 3.88 -58.23 3.25
C VAL A 877 4.28 -58.31 4.73
N ASN A 878 4.75 -59.47 5.19
CA ASN A 878 5.18 -59.66 6.57
C ASN A 878 6.41 -58.81 6.91
N ARG A 879 7.42 -58.75 6.03
CA ARG A 879 8.60 -57.88 6.20
C ARG A 879 8.22 -56.41 6.38
N VAL A 880 7.29 -55.90 5.57
CA VAL A 880 6.85 -54.49 5.69
C VAL A 880 6.07 -54.25 6.99
N ARG A 881 5.25 -55.21 7.43
CA ARG A 881 4.52 -55.12 8.71
C ARG A 881 5.45 -55.13 9.92
N GLU A 882 6.48 -55.98 9.91
CA GLU A 882 7.54 -55.98 10.93
C GLU A 882 8.28 -54.65 10.94
N LEU A 883 8.65 -54.13 9.77
CA LEU A 883 9.30 -52.82 9.65
C LEU A 883 8.44 -51.67 10.22
N MET A 884 7.13 -51.70 9.99
CA MET A 884 6.19 -50.73 10.58
C MET A 884 6.14 -50.86 12.11
N LYS A 885 6.13 -52.09 12.63
CA LYS A 885 6.11 -52.38 14.08
C LYS A 885 7.39 -51.89 14.76
N ASP A 886 8.55 -52.19 14.18
CA ASP A 886 9.86 -51.78 14.72
C ASP A 886 10.05 -50.27 14.72
N ARG A 887 9.45 -49.57 13.75
CA ARG A 887 9.47 -48.10 13.65
C ARG A 887 8.33 -47.41 14.41
N GLY A 888 7.46 -48.16 15.09
CA GLY A 888 6.31 -47.62 15.83
C GLY A 888 5.22 -46.97 14.96
N ILE A 889 5.17 -47.31 13.67
CA ILE A 889 4.27 -46.71 12.68
C ILE A 889 2.89 -47.38 12.78
N LYS A 890 1.84 -46.58 13.00
CA LYS A 890 0.45 -47.07 13.09
C LYS A 890 -0.36 -46.67 11.86
N LYS A 891 -1.11 -47.63 11.31
CA LYS A 891 -2.08 -47.40 10.24
C LYS A 891 -3.34 -46.73 10.80
N GLU A 892 -3.80 -45.67 10.14
CA GLU A 892 -5.08 -45.04 10.47
C GLU A 892 -6.28 -45.91 10.05
N ALA A 893 -7.31 -45.94 10.88
CA ALA A 893 -8.57 -46.61 10.53
C ALA A 893 -9.36 -45.80 9.49
N GLY A 894 -10.07 -46.50 8.61
CA GLY A 894 -10.95 -45.85 7.64
C GLY A 894 -12.20 -45.29 8.31
N CYS A 895 -12.32 -43.98 8.32
CA CYS A 895 -13.41 -43.23 8.93
C CYS A 895 -14.17 -42.44 7.87
N SER A 896 -15.50 -42.52 7.92
CA SER A 896 -16.40 -41.73 7.10
C SER A 896 -17.34 -40.93 7.99
N TRP A 897 -17.66 -39.71 7.63
CA TRP A 897 -18.60 -38.89 8.39
C TRP A 897 -19.59 -38.17 7.49
N ILE A 898 -20.75 -37.88 8.06
CA ILE A 898 -21.83 -37.14 7.42
C ILE A 898 -22.32 -36.04 8.35
N GLN A 899 -22.82 -34.96 7.78
CA GLN A 899 -23.52 -33.92 8.54
C GLN A 899 -25.03 -34.03 8.28
N ILE A 900 -25.80 -34.29 9.34
CA ILE A 900 -27.26 -34.21 9.31
C ILE A 900 -27.71 -33.12 10.27
N LYS A 901 -28.41 -32.12 9.76
CA LYS A 901 -28.76 -30.89 10.51
C LYS A 901 -27.49 -30.27 11.12
N ASN A 902 -27.46 -30.10 12.45
CA ASN A 902 -26.35 -29.47 13.18
C ASN A 902 -25.39 -30.47 13.83
N LYS A 903 -25.48 -31.76 13.50
CA LYS A 903 -24.66 -32.83 14.11
C LYS A 903 -23.83 -33.56 13.05
N ILE A 904 -22.56 -33.78 13.35
CA ILE A 904 -21.67 -34.64 12.56
C ILE A 904 -21.73 -36.04 13.16
N HIS A 905 -21.98 -37.03 12.30
CA HIS A 905 -22.01 -38.44 12.64
C HIS A 905 -20.80 -39.13 12.00
N THR A 906 -19.96 -39.75 12.81
CA THR A 906 -18.70 -40.39 12.38
C THR A 906 -18.82 -41.90 12.50
N PHE A 907 -18.38 -42.62 11.46
CA PHE A 907 -18.43 -44.07 11.34
C PHE A 907 -17.02 -44.59 11.07
N VAL A 908 -16.59 -45.57 11.86
CA VAL A 908 -15.28 -46.21 11.72
C VAL A 908 -15.47 -47.59 11.08
N ALA A 909 -14.60 -47.96 10.15
CA ALA A 909 -14.63 -49.27 9.48
C ALA A 909 -14.50 -50.39 10.53
N GLY A 910 -15.37 -51.40 10.45
CA GLY A 910 -15.46 -52.47 11.45
C GLY A 910 -16.10 -52.07 12.79
N GLY A 911 -16.47 -50.80 12.99
CA GLY A 911 -17.14 -50.30 14.20
C GLY A 911 -18.65 -50.04 14.02
N SER A 912 -19.19 -49.11 14.83
CA SER A 912 -20.60 -48.68 14.82
C SER A 912 -21.62 -49.81 15.07
N PHE A 913 -21.26 -50.74 15.98
CA PHE A 913 -22.02 -51.96 16.26
C PHE A 913 -23.49 -51.72 16.63
N GLU A 914 -23.76 -50.71 17.44
CA GLU A 914 -25.14 -50.36 17.84
C GLU A 914 -26.02 -50.06 16.64
N PHE A 915 -25.56 -49.21 15.72
CA PHE A 915 -26.33 -48.87 14.53
C PHE A 915 -26.41 -50.03 13.53
N ARG A 916 -25.32 -50.77 13.29
CA ARG A 916 -25.31 -51.92 12.37
C ARG A 916 -26.25 -53.04 12.80
N ASN A 917 -26.51 -53.17 14.11
CA ASN A 917 -27.41 -54.18 14.65
C ASN A 917 -28.87 -53.69 14.78
N SER A 918 -29.14 -52.42 14.52
CA SER A 918 -30.49 -51.84 14.56
C SER A 918 -31.42 -52.47 13.53
N THR A 919 -32.73 -52.48 13.84
CA THR A 919 -33.78 -53.00 12.96
C THR A 919 -33.88 -52.19 11.67
N GLU A 920 -33.68 -50.88 11.76
CA GLU A 920 -33.74 -49.92 10.67
C GLU A 920 -32.60 -50.15 9.68
N PHE A 921 -31.37 -50.35 10.18
CA PHE A 921 -30.23 -50.66 9.31
C PHE A 921 -30.45 -51.97 8.57
N LYS A 922 -30.82 -53.05 9.26
CA LYS A 922 -31.02 -54.37 8.64
C LYS A 922 -32.10 -54.34 7.56
N LYS A 923 -33.21 -53.63 7.81
CA LYS A 923 -34.30 -53.47 6.85
C LYS A 923 -33.82 -52.74 5.58
N VAL A 924 -33.27 -51.53 5.73
CA VAL A 924 -32.82 -50.72 4.58
C VAL A 924 -31.68 -51.40 3.84
N TRP A 925 -30.78 -52.07 4.55
CA TRP A 925 -29.69 -52.81 3.93
C TRP A 925 -30.20 -53.99 3.09
N SER A 926 -31.15 -54.78 3.59
CA SER A 926 -31.74 -55.90 2.83
C SER A 926 -32.46 -55.40 1.58
N GLU A 927 -33.37 -54.43 1.72
CA GLU A 927 -34.12 -53.85 0.60
C GLU A 927 -33.18 -53.26 -0.47
N LEU A 928 -32.09 -52.63 -0.03
CA LEU A 928 -31.08 -52.08 -0.94
C LEU A 928 -30.29 -53.18 -1.65
N MET A 929 -29.85 -54.22 -0.96
CA MET A 929 -29.10 -55.31 -1.57
C MET A 929 -29.96 -56.09 -2.57
N ASP A 930 -31.22 -56.39 -2.24
CA ASP A 930 -32.16 -57.07 -3.14
C ASP A 930 -32.35 -56.26 -4.45
N ALA A 931 -32.60 -54.94 -4.32
CA ALA A 931 -32.74 -54.06 -5.48
C ALA A 931 -31.43 -53.88 -6.28
N MET A 932 -30.27 -54.04 -5.65
CA MET A 932 -28.97 -53.99 -6.32
C MET A 932 -28.67 -55.28 -7.08
N GLU A 933 -29.07 -56.45 -6.56
CA GLU A 933 -28.96 -57.74 -7.25
C GLU A 933 -29.82 -57.77 -8.52
N GLU A 934 -31.03 -57.21 -8.50
CA GLU A 934 -31.88 -57.07 -9.70
C GLU A 934 -31.23 -56.26 -10.84
N VAL A 935 -30.37 -55.31 -10.48
CA VAL A 935 -29.61 -54.47 -11.43
C VAL A 935 -28.25 -55.10 -11.79
N GLY A 936 -27.94 -56.28 -11.25
CA GLY A 936 -26.75 -57.07 -11.59
C GLY A 936 -25.47 -56.65 -10.85
N TYR A 937 -25.59 -56.00 -9.68
CA TYR A 937 -24.42 -55.67 -8.87
C TYR A 937 -23.84 -56.92 -8.19
N ASN A 938 -22.54 -57.18 -8.38
CA ASN A 938 -21.78 -58.22 -7.69
C ASN A 938 -20.69 -57.59 -6.82
N THR A 939 -20.50 -58.09 -5.60
CA THR A 939 -19.47 -57.59 -4.69
C THR A 939 -18.10 -58.04 -5.17
N ASP A 940 -17.20 -57.08 -5.42
CA ASP A 940 -15.81 -57.38 -5.77
C ASP A 940 -14.97 -57.57 -4.49
N THR A 941 -14.65 -58.83 -4.19
CA THR A 941 -13.86 -59.22 -3.02
C THR A 941 -12.36 -59.01 -3.19
N SER A 942 -11.88 -58.72 -4.40
CA SER A 942 -10.45 -58.53 -4.71
C SER A 942 -9.85 -57.30 -4.00
N VAL A 943 -10.68 -56.35 -3.59
CA VAL A 943 -10.28 -55.16 -2.82
C VAL A 943 -9.79 -55.47 -1.40
N VAL A 944 -10.04 -56.68 -0.89
CA VAL A 944 -9.58 -57.11 0.44
C VAL A 944 -8.24 -57.83 0.31
N LEU A 945 -7.15 -57.09 0.55
CA LEU A 945 -5.77 -57.57 0.44
C LEU A 945 -5.30 -58.33 1.70
N HIS A 946 -6.13 -59.27 2.16
CA HIS A 946 -5.83 -60.14 3.28
C HIS A 946 -6.02 -61.60 2.86
N ASP A 947 -5.12 -62.47 3.34
CA ASP A 947 -5.17 -63.91 3.12
C ASP A 947 -6.24 -64.54 4.03
N VAL A 948 -7.50 -64.37 3.65
CA VAL A 948 -8.70 -64.89 4.33
C VAL A 948 -9.67 -65.46 3.28
N ASN A 949 -10.60 -66.31 3.72
CA ASN A 949 -11.58 -66.91 2.80
C ASN A 949 -12.52 -65.86 2.17
N GLU A 950 -13.09 -66.19 1.01
CA GLU A 950 -13.95 -65.27 0.22
C GLU A 950 -15.19 -64.79 0.97
N GLN A 951 -15.80 -65.62 1.82
CA GLN A 951 -16.92 -65.21 2.66
C GLN A 951 -16.53 -64.12 3.67
N THR A 952 -15.33 -64.22 4.25
CA THR A 952 -14.79 -63.22 5.18
C THR A 952 -14.45 -61.93 4.43
N LYS A 953 -13.89 -62.03 3.22
CA LYS A 953 -13.63 -60.84 2.38
C LYS A 953 -14.93 -60.10 2.07
N ALA A 954 -15.97 -60.80 1.61
CA ALA A 954 -17.27 -60.19 1.32
C ALA A 954 -17.88 -59.49 2.55
N MET A 955 -17.77 -60.10 3.74
CA MET A 955 -18.22 -59.50 4.99
C MET A 955 -17.45 -58.22 5.35
N TRP A 956 -16.14 -58.21 5.12
CA TRP A 956 -15.27 -57.07 5.43
C TRP A 956 -15.54 -55.88 4.52
N VAL A 957 -15.76 -56.11 3.22
CA VAL A 957 -16.16 -55.08 2.25
C VAL A 957 -17.47 -54.40 2.68
N CYS A 958 -18.46 -55.19 3.12
CA CYS A 958 -19.72 -54.67 3.64
C CYS A 958 -19.55 -53.83 4.92
N GLY A 959 -18.45 -54.01 5.66
CA GLY A 959 -18.09 -53.27 6.86
C GLY A 959 -17.34 -51.95 6.64
N HIS A 960 -17.13 -51.54 5.39
CA HIS A 960 -16.49 -50.26 5.06
C HIS A 960 -17.32 -49.07 5.57
N SER A 961 -16.65 -48.05 6.11
CA SER A 961 -17.31 -46.95 6.81
C SER A 961 -18.21 -46.11 5.91
N GLU A 962 -17.90 -45.97 4.63
CA GLU A 962 -18.70 -45.24 3.64
C GLU A 962 -20.06 -45.90 3.38
N ARG A 963 -20.12 -47.24 3.40
CA ARG A 963 -21.38 -47.98 3.23
C ARG A 963 -22.28 -47.81 4.44
N ILE A 964 -21.70 -47.88 5.63
CA ILE A 964 -22.41 -47.64 6.90
C ILE A 964 -22.93 -46.20 6.93
N ALA A 965 -22.08 -45.22 6.58
CA ALA A 965 -22.45 -43.81 6.53
C ALA A 965 -23.57 -43.53 5.52
N LEU A 966 -23.51 -44.13 4.32
CA LEU A 966 -24.55 -43.98 3.31
C LEU A 966 -25.87 -44.60 3.76
N THR A 967 -25.84 -45.80 4.34
CA THR A 967 -27.04 -46.46 4.87
C THR A 967 -27.66 -45.65 5.99
N PHE A 968 -26.84 -45.11 6.90
CA PHE A 968 -27.31 -44.19 7.93
C PHE A 968 -27.98 -42.96 7.33
N ALA A 969 -27.40 -42.38 6.27
CA ALA A 969 -28.00 -41.23 5.57
C ALA A 969 -29.34 -41.60 4.92
N LEU A 970 -29.46 -42.79 4.31
CA LEU A 970 -30.72 -43.27 3.71
C LEU A 970 -31.84 -43.42 4.76
N VAL A 971 -31.52 -43.92 5.96
CA VAL A 971 -32.48 -44.05 7.06
C VAL A 971 -32.95 -42.68 7.58
N HIS A 972 -32.03 -41.71 7.70
CA HIS A 972 -32.28 -40.47 8.45
C HIS A 972 -32.58 -39.24 7.59
N THR A 973 -32.68 -39.37 6.26
CA THR A 973 -32.94 -38.24 5.37
C THR A 973 -34.13 -38.50 4.44
N ALA A 974 -34.90 -37.46 4.13
CA ALA A 974 -36.07 -37.55 3.26
C ALA A 974 -35.72 -38.01 1.84
N ALA A 975 -36.61 -38.76 1.20
CA ALA A 975 -36.45 -39.24 -0.17
C ALA A 975 -36.02 -38.11 -1.13
N ARG A 976 -35.11 -38.42 -2.07
CA ARG A 976 -34.52 -37.49 -3.05
C ARG A 976 -33.59 -36.39 -2.49
N MET A 977 -33.37 -36.29 -1.18
CA MET A 977 -32.36 -35.36 -0.64
C MET A 977 -30.94 -35.81 -1.03
N PRO A 978 -30.08 -34.89 -1.53
CA PRO A 978 -28.68 -35.21 -1.81
C PRO A 978 -27.92 -35.63 -0.56
N ILE A 979 -27.11 -36.68 -0.67
CA ILE A 979 -26.30 -37.21 0.44
C ILE A 979 -24.85 -36.77 0.27
N ARG A 980 -24.22 -36.33 1.37
CA ARG A 980 -22.81 -35.90 1.37
C ARG A 980 -22.02 -36.69 2.39
N ILE A 981 -20.95 -37.34 1.95
CA ILE A 981 -20.09 -38.20 2.77
C ILE A 981 -18.65 -37.73 2.59
N THR A 982 -17.91 -37.62 3.68
CA THR A 982 -16.46 -37.39 3.63
C THR A 982 -15.74 -38.57 4.24
N LYS A 983 -14.67 -39.04 3.60
CA LYS A 983 -13.84 -40.17 3.99
C LYS A 983 -12.38 -39.74 4.13
N ASN A 984 -11.69 -40.21 5.17
CA ASN A 984 -10.26 -39.92 5.41
C ASN A 984 -9.29 -40.76 4.56
N LEU A 985 -9.79 -41.70 3.76
CA LEU A 985 -9.02 -42.58 2.88
C LEU A 985 -9.63 -42.58 1.48
N ARG A 986 -8.84 -42.95 0.46
CA ARG A 986 -9.34 -43.20 -0.91
C ARG A 986 -10.47 -44.24 -0.88
N ILE A 987 -11.53 -44.00 -1.64
CA ILE A 987 -12.62 -44.98 -1.79
C ILE A 987 -12.10 -46.20 -2.58
N CYS A 988 -12.46 -47.41 -2.14
CA CYS A 988 -12.08 -48.61 -2.89
C CYS A 988 -12.95 -48.80 -4.14
N ALA A 989 -12.46 -49.59 -5.10
CA ALA A 989 -13.13 -49.85 -6.37
C ALA A 989 -14.57 -50.35 -6.17
N ASP A 990 -14.72 -51.37 -5.35
CA ASP A 990 -16.03 -51.95 -5.05
C ASP A 990 -16.99 -50.95 -4.36
N CYS A 991 -16.55 -50.19 -3.35
CA CYS A 991 -17.42 -49.20 -2.70
C CYS A 991 -17.81 -48.07 -3.65
N HIS A 992 -16.93 -47.66 -4.56
CA HIS A 992 -17.27 -46.68 -5.59
C HIS A 992 -18.34 -47.23 -6.55
N SER A 993 -18.20 -48.47 -7.02
CA SER A 993 -19.21 -49.14 -7.85
C SER A 993 -20.53 -49.34 -7.09
N TRP A 994 -20.46 -49.69 -5.80
CA TRP A 994 -21.63 -49.82 -4.94
C TRP A 994 -22.39 -48.49 -4.83
N VAL A 995 -21.72 -47.39 -4.47
CA VAL A 995 -22.37 -46.06 -4.35
C VAL A 995 -23.00 -45.61 -5.68
N LYS A 996 -22.36 -45.93 -6.82
CA LYS A 996 -22.90 -45.67 -8.16
C LYS A 996 -24.25 -46.35 -8.36
N ILE A 997 -24.36 -47.65 -8.05
CA ILE A 997 -25.64 -48.38 -8.14
C ILE A 997 -26.65 -47.88 -7.11
N VAL A 998 -26.23 -47.57 -5.88
CA VAL A 998 -27.14 -46.98 -4.87
C VAL A 998 -27.73 -45.66 -5.36
N SER A 999 -26.95 -44.80 -6.03
CA SER A 999 -27.46 -43.56 -6.64
C SER A 999 -28.52 -43.84 -7.72
N MET A 1000 -28.36 -44.92 -8.50
CA MET A 1000 -29.32 -45.34 -9.51
C MET A 1000 -30.63 -45.84 -8.87
N VAL A 1001 -30.53 -46.82 -7.97
CA VAL A 1001 -31.68 -47.48 -7.33
C VAL A 1001 -32.49 -46.50 -6.48
N THR A 1002 -31.81 -45.64 -5.71
CA THR A 1002 -32.49 -44.68 -4.83
C THR A 1002 -32.90 -43.39 -5.54
N GLY A 1003 -32.42 -43.16 -6.77
CA GLY A 1003 -32.60 -41.91 -7.50
C GLY A 1003 -32.00 -40.68 -6.81
N ARG A 1004 -31.01 -40.86 -5.92
CA ARG A 1004 -30.39 -39.78 -5.15
C ARG A 1004 -29.04 -39.37 -5.73
N GLU A 1005 -28.77 -38.07 -5.66
CA GLU A 1005 -27.42 -37.53 -5.85
C GLU A 1005 -26.59 -37.80 -4.59
N ILE A 1006 -25.42 -38.42 -4.76
CA ILE A 1006 -24.52 -38.73 -3.66
C ILE A 1006 -23.17 -38.07 -3.98
N VAL A 1007 -22.72 -37.19 -3.11
CA VAL A 1007 -21.42 -36.53 -3.22
C VAL A 1007 -20.51 -37.11 -2.16
N LEU A 1008 -19.48 -37.84 -2.58
CA LEU A 1008 -18.51 -38.46 -1.69
C LEU A 1008 -17.14 -37.81 -1.87
N ARG A 1009 -16.58 -37.24 -0.81
CA ARG A 1009 -15.21 -36.74 -0.78
C ARG A 1009 -14.28 -37.80 -0.23
N ASP A 1010 -13.24 -38.16 -0.97
CA ASP A 1010 -12.12 -38.94 -0.47
C ASP A 1010 -10.88 -38.04 -0.20
N THR A 1011 -9.71 -38.63 0.01
CA THR A 1011 -8.47 -37.86 0.29
C THR A 1011 -8.05 -36.96 -0.86
N ASN A 1012 -8.43 -37.29 -2.10
CA ASN A 1012 -7.90 -36.67 -3.30
C ASN A 1012 -8.96 -35.79 -4.00
N ARG A 1013 -10.23 -36.19 -3.98
CA ARG A 1013 -11.28 -35.56 -4.79
C ARG A 1013 -12.71 -35.79 -4.30
N PHE A 1014 -13.64 -35.13 -4.97
CA PHE A 1014 -15.07 -35.41 -4.89
C PHE A 1014 -15.53 -36.32 -6.03
N HIS A 1015 -16.39 -37.26 -5.68
CA HIS A 1015 -17.12 -38.14 -6.56
C HIS A 1015 -18.59 -37.73 -6.52
N HIS A 1016 -19.13 -37.32 -7.66
CA HIS A 1016 -20.54 -36.95 -7.80
C HIS A 1016 -21.28 -38.10 -8.47
N PHE A 1017 -21.99 -38.89 -7.69
CA PHE A 1017 -22.80 -40.00 -8.17
C PHE A 1017 -24.22 -39.53 -8.46
N LYS A 1018 -24.67 -39.74 -9.70
CA LYS A 1018 -26.01 -39.38 -10.14
C LYS A 1018 -26.51 -40.35 -11.21
N GLY A 1019 -27.64 -41.01 -10.94
CA GLY A 1019 -28.30 -41.88 -11.92
C GLY A 1019 -27.43 -43.05 -12.40
N GLY A 1020 -26.57 -43.58 -11.53
CA GLY A 1020 -25.67 -44.66 -11.92
C GLY A 1020 -24.41 -44.22 -12.68
N ALA A 1021 -24.08 -42.94 -12.72
CA ALA A 1021 -22.80 -42.43 -13.24
C ALA A 1021 -22.04 -41.68 -12.15
N CYS A 1022 -20.71 -41.58 -12.30
CA CYS A 1022 -19.83 -40.78 -11.43
C CYS A 1022 -19.10 -39.72 -12.25
N SER A 1023 -18.87 -38.53 -11.67
CA SER A 1023 -18.08 -37.46 -12.32
C SER A 1023 -16.65 -37.88 -12.69
N CYS A 1024 -16.09 -38.92 -12.07
CA CYS A 1024 -14.75 -39.40 -12.40
C CYS A 1024 -14.70 -40.32 -13.64
N LYS A 1025 -15.83 -40.66 -14.26
CA LYS A 1025 -15.94 -41.60 -15.39
C LYS A 1025 -15.24 -42.95 -15.16
N ASP A 1026 -15.24 -43.42 -13.91
CA ASP A 1026 -14.59 -44.65 -13.43
C ASP A 1026 -13.04 -44.69 -13.58
N TYR A 1027 -12.41 -43.64 -14.12
CA TYR A 1027 -10.94 -43.50 -14.23
C TYR A 1027 -10.22 -43.39 -12.87
N CYS A 1028 -10.96 -43.14 -11.79
CA CYS A 1028 -10.38 -43.06 -10.46
C CYS A 1028 -10.03 -44.45 -9.86
N GLN A 1029 -10.44 -45.55 -10.48
CA GLN A 1029 -10.11 -46.90 -10.02
C GLN A 1029 -8.84 -47.47 -10.65
N THR A 1030 -8.50 -46.97 -11.84
CA THR A 1030 -7.17 -47.04 -12.44
C THR A 1030 -6.21 -46.06 -11.80
#